data_AF-A0A7C3YT98-F1
#
_entry.id   AF-A0A7C3YT98-F1
#
_cell.length_a   1.000
_cell.length_b   1.000
_cell.length_c   1.000
_cell.angle_alpha   90.00
_cell.angle_beta   90.00
_cell.angle_gamma   90.00
#
_symmetry.space_group_name_H-M   'P 1'
#
loop_
_entity.id
_entity.type
_entity.pdbx_description
1 polymer ?
#
loop_
_entity_poly.entity_id
_entity_poly.type
_entity_poly.pdbx_seq_one_letter_code
_entity_poly.pdbx_strand_id
1 'polypeptide(L)'
;MPGRSRILIAGLAPKLAPVPFHPTVIIGLGGTGKEVLLRLRRKFFEKYNKPGLPVIAYLWIDTDLRDISLDGQRIDYISDEIRFQPTEMVDAQVPPESFITYFRNRNAYPNIFRWMDPAMEAHGSVVEGAKAFRPLGRLGFFHAFGGENGIEQKLLNHSRNIQTQFAQNEMQDIARVDTTKVNIYIVTSVAGGTGSGMFLDMAFLAKNMINNANICGFIVLPSLFTIDPNDRRFANGYAALKELEFYSLRKDLLTRPLDEEETSTGASFHDFDVEWRLGDRKLIWGPPFNTCYLIDNSTDYGGSIMPDQKIEICDMIAESIFMDFSPDTDTFASQKRSIRENLAPQLLNDLEYEYLDSKGNTVHTEIFSYRFSTFGWSKIYIPLDRIINACTYKLGEDLVDFWLRQNPAPGDMKEEIKRDTMPRLGIGMRDVSTSDIFTYLSKINDVGDNVTKVISQWVANLEQNCLDRIKSKTRDLRKFISAEYDKFMRQQFNVGGLDAEGEFVKRIKTINKDAFLRQTSEALLNEVGRMIDNRNIRIDLAIKCLSSICELLDEQIKSYNDDFKRAEAQATKWTQKIERGLQILSESENDWLYRNLTLRTYVKHTSDAIRSYLNMRARMMIDETAVEICEELKNRIGYESEIRTTDGKVEVKRGGMILELRQLEDSLRALKARLNDKFDSYDRAEQHVIHINLYKKGDFNDFYRIDGRPINDTTLASIDEEFLTSSEIKSLIELKSLFRSPGIQYVESQIADFCSRKFMDIKTKSESDAVKTFMQRYSDEQQRNQMINRFYTMGAGWLKKGSHFMGDPSVMNNIKSMAYLGIANKPDDEYEDFIKIFRRHNNTAERQNVDSSLVCYYSEFAGIPLMYINDLDRYKQCYLEIAKRPGSGLHIDRFDEKYTDILLKSDTEIAALREAIRILLTGAIVGAIDVFEDKDERLGYKYMRAGTQPFPLGHEYMAIEIIRSNFSLRAELDHKITDIVSGFDQNKLIQYFAILDYYTNNIFKPKFYKVGNTIEEKLSHEHRALSPIQEEIKNTILSTMPEDKFNEQLKEVSNKIDEFSVMVGDRRIFKG
;
A
#
# COMPACT_ATOMS: atom_id res chain seq x y z
N MET A 1 52.55 -29.30 -36.29
CA MET A 1 51.35 -30.12 -36.57
C MET A 1 50.26 -29.73 -35.58
N PRO A 2 49.04 -29.40 -36.03
CA PRO A 2 47.97 -28.92 -35.18
C PRO A 2 47.22 -30.09 -34.52
N GLY A 3 47.08 -30.06 -33.20
CA GLY A 3 46.33 -31.03 -32.42
C GLY A 3 44.96 -30.49 -32.03
N ARG A 4 43.95 -30.78 -32.86
CA ARG A 4 42.50 -30.83 -32.59
C ARG A 4 41.94 -29.97 -31.44
N SER A 5 41.43 -28.81 -31.81
CA SER A 5 40.37 -28.09 -31.10
C SER A 5 39.14 -29.00 -30.95
N ARG A 6 38.77 -29.35 -29.71
CA ARG A 6 37.41 -29.82 -29.42
C ARG A 6 36.50 -28.61 -29.48
N ILE A 7 35.72 -28.52 -30.55
CA ILE A 7 34.51 -27.70 -30.61
C ILE A 7 33.58 -28.24 -29.53
N LEU A 8 33.50 -27.54 -28.40
CA LEU A 8 32.35 -27.64 -27.52
C LEU A 8 31.20 -26.99 -28.29
N ILE A 9 30.39 -27.84 -28.90
CA ILE A 9 29.05 -27.48 -29.38
C ILE A 9 28.39 -26.76 -28.21
N ALA A 10 27.96 -25.51 -28.43
CA ALA A 10 27.13 -24.76 -27.51
C ALA A 10 25.91 -25.62 -27.17
N GLY A 11 25.98 -26.32 -26.05
CA GLY A 11 24.84 -26.98 -25.47
C GLY A 11 23.82 -25.88 -25.19
N LEU A 12 22.58 -26.10 -25.64
CA LEU A 12 21.41 -25.41 -25.11
C LEU A 12 21.62 -25.19 -23.62
N ALA A 13 21.61 -23.92 -23.18
CA ALA A 13 21.61 -23.61 -21.77
C ALA A 13 20.53 -24.50 -21.11
N PRO A 14 20.87 -25.25 -20.04
CA PRO A 14 19.86 -26.04 -19.35
C PRO A 14 18.70 -25.10 -19.05
N LYS A 15 17.45 -25.53 -19.32
CA LYS A 15 16.27 -24.81 -18.83
C LYS A 15 16.49 -24.59 -17.34
N LEU A 16 16.86 -23.37 -16.96
CA LEU A 16 17.02 -22.99 -15.56
C LEU A 16 15.71 -23.36 -14.87
N ALA A 17 15.80 -24.14 -13.80
CA ALA A 17 14.63 -24.44 -12.98
C ALA A 17 13.99 -23.10 -12.57
N PRO A 18 12.65 -23.01 -12.51
CA PRO A 18 12.01 -21.77 -12.08
C PRO A 18 12.58 -21.33 -10.73
N VAL A 19 13.07 -20.09 -10.65
CA VAL A 19 13.56 -19.53 -9.39
C VAL A 19 12.36 -19.28 -8.49
N PRO A 20 12.22 -19.99 -7.36
CA PRO A 20 11.05 -19.91 -6.51
C PRO A 20 10.92 -18.55 -5.84
N PHE A 21 9.71 -18.22 -5.39
CA PHE A 21 9.45 -17.00 -4.64
C PHE A 21 10.01 -17.10 -3.23
N HIS A 22 10.71 -16.08 -2.78
CA HIS A 22 11.10 -15.97 -1.37
C HIS A 22 10.21 -14.96 -0.65
N PRO A 23 9.77 -15.25 0.59
CA PRO A 23 9.11 -14.26 1.44
C PRO A 23 9.92 -12.97 1.48
N THR A 24 9.26 -11.82 1.27
CA THR A 24 9.95 -10.54 1.13
C THR A 24 9.38 -9.47 2.07
N VAL A 25 10.26 -8.77 2.80
CA VAL A 25 9.93 -7.51 3.49
C VAL A 25 10.48 -6.35 2.67
N ILE A 26 9.62 -5.40 2.31
CA ILE A 26 9.98 -4.22 1.53
C ILE A 26 9.91 -3.00 2.46
N ILE A 27 11.07 -2.43 2.71
CA ILE A 27 11.29 -1.35 3.67
C ILE A 27 11.53 -0.05 2.90
N GLY A 28 10.66 0.92 3.08
CA GLY A 28 10.83 2.28 2.56
C GLY A 28 11.35 3.20 3.65
N LEU A 29 12.49 3.87 3.42
CA LEU A 29 13.04 4.86 4.34
C LEU A 29 12.88 6.27 3.78
N GLY A 30 12.24 7.15 4.54
CA GLY A 30 11.95 8.52 4.11
C GLY A 30 10.95 8.61 2.94
N GLY A 31 10.82 9.82 2.38
CA GLY A 31 9.88 10.10 1.29
C GLY A 31 10.13 9.32 0.00
N THR A 32 11.39 9.07 -0.38
CA THR A 32 11.71 8.24 -1.57
C THR A 32 11.27 6.80 -1.40
N GLY A 33 11.51 6.21 -0.22
CA GLY A 33 11.00 4.89 0.11
C GLY A 33 9.47 4.85 0.03
N LYS A 34 8.78 5.80 0.66
CA LYS A 34 7.32 5.93 0.61
C LYS A 34 6.78 5.87 -0.81
N GLU A 35 7.37 6.67 -1.70
CA GLU A 35 6.90 6.86 -3.08
C GLU A 35 7.01 5.58 -3.93
N VAL A 36 8.12 4.84 -3.77
CA VAL A 36 8.32 3.55 -4.42
C VAL A 36 7.37 2.49 -3.87
N LEU A 37 7.19 2.43 -2.54
CA LEU A 37 6.30 1.46 -1.91
C LEU A 37 4.84 1.69 -2.33
N LEU A 38 4.37 2.94 -2.39
CA LEU A 38 3.01 3.25 -2.86
C LEU A 38 2.79 2.86 -4.32
N ARG A 39 3.76 3.12 -5.21
CA ARG A 39 3.70 2.66 -6.61
C ARG A 39 3.68 1.15 -6.72
N LEU A 40 4.48 0.46 -5.93
CA LEU A 40 4.49 -0.98 -5.90
C LEU A 40 3.13 -1.53 -5.45
N ARG A 41 2.54 -0.95 -4.39
CA ARG A 41 1.19 -1.31 -3.92
C ARG A 41 0.13 -1.04 -4.97
N ARG A 42 0.22 0.07 -5.71
CA ARG A 42 -0.64 0.37 -6.86
C ARG A 42 -0.56 -0.73 -7.93
N LYS A 43 0.65 -1.15 -8.31
CA LYS A 43 0.85 -2.24 -9.30
C LYS A 43 0.24 -3.57 -8.83
N PHE A 44 0.39 -3.91 -7.55
CA PHE A 44 -0.28 -5.09 -6.97
C PHE A 44 -1.81 -4.92 -6.96
N PHE A 45 -2.32 -3.74 -6.61
CA PHE A 45 -3.75 -3.49 -6.56
C PHE A 45 -4.39 -3.53 -7.94
N GLU A 46 -3.77 -2.94 -8.96
CA GLU A 46 -4.26 -2.97 -10.33
C GLU A 46 -4.32 -4.41 -10.89
N LYS A 47 -3.35 -5.28 -10.53
CA LYS A 47 -3.27 -6.66 -11.03
C LYS A 47 -4.05 -7.69 -10.20
N TYR A 48 -4.06 -7.55 -8.88
CA TYR A 48 -4.57 -8.56 -7.94
C TYR A 48 -5.69 -8.04 -7.02
N ASN A 49 -6.10 -6.76 -7.16
CA ASN A 49 -7.07 -6.09 -6.30
C ASN A 49 -6.70 -6.15 -4.80
N LYS A 50 -5.40 -6.24 -4.50
CA LYS A 50 -4.80 -6.25 -3.16
C LYS A 50 -3.51 -5.43 -3.20
N PRO A 51 -3.16 -4.66 -2.16
CA PRO A 51 -1.95 -3.82 -2.17
C PRO A 51 -0.64 -4.63 -2.08
N GLY A 52 -0.71 -5.95 -1.90
CA GLY A 52 0.43 -6.86 -1.89
C GLY A 52 -0.01 -8.32 -1.80
N LEU A 53 0.93 -9.23 -2.00
CA LEU A 53 0.70 -10.67 -1.84
C LEU A 53 0.94 -11.10 -0.37
N PRO A 54 0.36 -12.22 0.11
CA PRO A 54 0.47 -12.66 1.50
C PRO A 54 1.89 -12.93 1.99
N VAL A 55 2.83 -13.18 1.08
CA VAL A 55 4.27 -13.39 1.36
C VAL A 55 5.10 -12.10 1.26
N ILE A 56 4.45 -10.95 1.13
CA ILE A 56 5.06 -9.62 1.04
C ILE A 56 4.58 -8.78 2.22
N ALA A 57 5.51 -8.15 2.93
CA ALA A 57 5.21 -7.17 3.96
C ALA A 57 5.83 -5.82 3.61
N TYR A 58 5.12 -4.74 3.95
CA TYR A 58 5.59 -3.37 3.77
C TYR A 58 5.91 -2.74 5.13
N LEU A 59 7.04 -2.03 5.19
CA LEU A 59 7.41 -1.23 6.35
C LEU A 59 7.93 0.12 5.89
N TRP A 60 7.18 1.19 6.16
CA TRP A 60 7.60 2.56 5.91
C TRP A 60 8.05 3.24 7.21
N ILE A 61 9.25 3.81 7.20
CA ILE A 61 9.84 4.51 8.34
C ILE A 61 10.18 5.94 7.91
N ASP A 62 9.60 6.93 8.58
CA ASP A 62 9.84 8.34 8.28
C ASP A 62 9.75 9.23 9.51
N THR A 63 10.40 10.38 9.41
CA THR A 63 10.29 11.53 10.31
C THR A 63 9.23 12.54 9.84
N ASP A 64 8.53 12.26 8.74
CA ASP A 64 7.43 13.05 8.21
C ASP A 64 6.31 12.11 7.70
N LEU A 65 5.27 11.95 8.52
CA LEU A 65 4.16 11.05 8.21
C LEU A 65 3.00 11.70 7.43
N ARG A 66 3.19 12.90 6.86
CA ARG A 66 2.14 13.57 6.08
C ARG A 66 1.79 12.75 4.83
N ASP A 67 0.49 12.60 4.58
CA ASP A 67 -0.07 11.91 3.41
C ASP A 67 -0.03 12.81 2.16
N ILE A 68 1.20 13.18 1.78
CA ILE A 68 1.52 14.04 0.64
C ILE A 68 2.57 13.30 -0.19
N SER A 69 2.35 13.09 -1.49
CA SER A 69 3.34 12.49 -2.40
C SER A 69 4.62 13.35 -2.50
N LEU A 70 5.71 12.81 -3.06
CA LEU A 70 6.97 13.57 -3.25
C LEU A 70 6.83 14.87 -4.07
N ASP A 71 5.74 15.04 -4.81
CA ASP A 71 5.41 16.22 -5.62
C ASP A 71 4.27 17.08 -5.03
N GLY A 72 3.74 16.76 -3.85
CA GLY A 72 2.76 17.62 -3.17
C GLY A 72 1.30 17.35 -3.51
N GLN A 73 0.98 16.33 -4.30
CA GLN A 73 -0.38 16.08 -4.79
C GLN A 73 -1.13 15.06 -3.93
N ARG A 74 -2.44 15.26 -3.72
CA ARG A 74 -3.33 14.19 -3.23
C ARG A 74 -3.54 13.20 -4.37
N ILE A 75 -3.28 11.93 -4.08
CA ILE A 75 -3.41 10.84 -5.04
C ILE A 75 -4.92 10.51 -5.17
N ASP A 76 -5.33 9.93 -6.30
CA ASP A 76 -6.70 9.56 -6.74
C ASP A 76 -7.49 8.57 -5.83
N TYR A 77 -8.64 8.03 -6.27
CA TYR A 77 -9.44 7.08 -5.46
C TYR A 77 -8.64 5.82 -5.05
N ILE A 78 -7.79 5.30 -5.93
CA ILE A 78 -6.97 4.09 -5.65
C ILE A 78 -6.07 4.30 -4.44
N SER A 79 -5.68 5.55 -4.15
CA SER A 79 -4.84 5.92 -3.01
C SER A 79 -5.34 5.42 -1.68
N ASP A 80 -6.64 5.50 -1.42
CA ASP A 80 -7.19 5.09 -0.13
C ASP A 80 -7.08 3.57 0.06
N GLU A 81 -7.20 2.80 -1.03
CA GLU A 81 -7.05 1.33 -1.03
C GLU A 81 -5.59 0.88 -0.87
N ILE A 82 -4.63 1.71 -1.30
CA ILE A 82 -3.19 1.40 -1.22
C ILE A 82 -2.48 2.08 -0.04
N ARG A 83 -3.19 2.82 0.81
CA ARG A 83 -2.61 3.46 2.00
C ARG A 83 -1.95 2.44 2.92
N PHE A 84 -0.88 2.88 3.59
CA PHE A 84 -0.24 2.07 4.62
C PHE A 84 -1.15 1.95 5.84
N GLN A 85 -1.22 0.74 6.39
CA GLN A 85 -1.86 0.49 7.67
C GLN A 85 -0.94 0.94 8.81
N PRO A 86 -1.46 1.25 10.01
CA PRO A 86 -0.63 1.62 11.17
C PRO A 86 0.45 0.58 11.52
N THR A 87 0.20 -0.70 11.25
CA THR A 87 1.16 -1.81 11.42
C THR A 87 2.30 -1.78 10.40
N GLU A 88 2.12 -1.09 9.27
CA GLU A 88 3.09 -0.95 8.17
C GLU A 88 3.90 0.35 8.29
N MET A 89 3.66 1.19 9.30
CA MET A 89 4.29 2.51 9.46
C MET A 89 5.07 2.63 10.76
N VAL A 90 6.21 3.31 10.76
CA VAL A 90 6.92 3.73 11.98
C VAL A 90 7.09 5.24 11.97
N ASP A 91 6.58 5.89 13.01
CA ASP A 91 6.87 7.30 13.28
C ASP A 91 8.25 7.43 13.92
N ALA A 92 9.20 7.97 13.17
CA ALA A 92 10.56 8.23 13.62
C ALA A 92 10.77 9.70 14.03
N GLN A 93 9.70 10.48 14.20
CA GLN A 93 9.81 11.84 14.73
C GLN A 93 10.33 11.82 16.16
N VAL A 94 11.14 12.83 16.49
CA VAL A 94 11.64 13.09 17.84
C VAL A 94 11.03 14.41 18.31
N PRO A 95 9.94 14.35 19.09
CA PRO A 95 9.29 15.55 19.60
C PRO A 95 10.23 16.45 20.41
N PRO A 96 9.96 17.77 20.51
CA PRO A 96 10.81 18.71 21.24
C PRO A 96 11.15 18.27 22.67
N GLU A 97 10.19 17.68 23.37
CA GLU A 97 10.35 17.20 24.76
C GLU A 97 11.38 16.07 24.86
N SER A 98 11.25 15.04 24.02
CA SER A 98 12.20 13.93 23.91
C SER A 98 13.57 14.44 23.48
N PHE A 99 13.62 15.32 22.48
CA PHE A 99 14.86 15.92 21.98
C PHE A 99 15.63 16.64 23.08
N ILE A 100 14.97 17.59 23.77
CA ILE A 100 15.56 18.34 24.89
C ILE A 100 16.03 17.39 26.00
N THR A 101 15.26 16.33 26.28
CA THR A 101 15.62 15.33 27.30
C THR A 101 16.92 14.61 26.97
N TYR A 102 17.13 14.21 25.72
CA TYR A 102 18.39 13.59 25.29
C TYR A 102 19.59 14.53 25.53
N PHE A 103 19.52 15.77 25.07
CA PHE A 103 20.65 16.71 25.17
C PHE A 103 20.91 17.24 26.58
N ARG A 104 19.89 17.34 27.45
CA ARG A 104 20.08 17.72 28.87
C ARG A 104 20.67 16.59 29.71
N ASN A 105 20.31 15.34 29.41
CA ASN A 105 20.68 14.16 30.21
C ASN A 105 21.64 13.23 29.45
N ARG A 106 22.69 13.79 28.82
CA ARG A 106 23.59 13.04 27.92
C ARG A 106 24.16 11.76 28.55
N ASN A 107 24.52 11.83 29.83
CA ASN A 107 25.05 10.69 30.59
C ASN A 107 24.04 9.54 30.78
N ALA A 108 22.75 9.81 30.68
CA ALA A 108 21.70 8.79 30.74
C ALA A 108 21.45 8.11 29.39
N TYR A 109 21.99 8.66 28.29
CA TYR A 109 21.86 8.14 26.93
C TYR A 109 23.23 7.92 26.28
N PRO A 110 24.14 7.17 26.92
CA PRO A 110 25.50 6.97 26.39
C PRO A 110 25.47 6.26 25.02
N ASN A 111 24.46 5.42 24.77
CA ASN A 111 24.27 4.72 23.51
C ASN A 111 23.95 5.65 22.31
N ILE A 112 23.44 6.86 22.57
CA ILE A 112 23.22 7.91 21.55
C ILE A 112 24.47 8.80 21.43
N PHE A 113 24.97 9.33 22.54
CA PHE A 113 26.08 10.30 22.53
C PHE A 113 27.47 9.70 22.27
N ARG A 114 27.54 8.36 22.16
CA ARG A 114 28.71 7.66 21.63
C ARG A 114 28.98 7.98 20.15
N TRP A 115 27.93 8.10 19.35
CA TRP A 115 28.05 8.42 17.91
C TRP A 115 27.52 9.81 17.56
N MET A 116 26.61 10.40 18.36
CA MET A 116 26.03 11.71 18.05
C MET A 116 26.89 12.86 18.57
N ASP A 117 27.19 13.83 17.70
CA ASP A 117 27.87 15.07 18.08
C ASP A 117 26.92 15.95 18.95
N PRO A 118 27.32 16.35 20.17
CA PRO A 118 26.54 17.27 20.99
C PRO A 118 26.20 18.61 20.31
N ALA A 119 26.98 19.06 19.31
CA ALA A 119 26.68 20.25 18.52
C ALA A 119 25.36 20.15 17.73
N MET A 120 24.79 18.95 17.57
CA MET A 120 23.48 18.74 16.95
C MET A 120 22.33 19.41 17.71
N GLU A 121 22.52 19.77 18.98
CA GLU A 121 21.53 20.48 19.79
C GLU A 121 21.04 21.77 19.11
N ALA A 122 21.93 22.47 18.40
CA ALA A 122 21.63 23.74 17.73
C ALA A 122 20.62 23.63 16.59
N HIS A 123 20.40 22.43 16.04
CA HIS A 123 19.52 22.21 14.87
C HIS A 123 18.07 21.90 15.24
N GLY A 124 17.81 21.68 16.54
CA GLY A 124 16.47 21.46 17.10
C GLY A 124 15.87 20.09 16.79
N SER A 125 14.61 19.90 17.23
CA SER A 125 13.88 18.64 17.16
C SER A 125 13.63 18.11 15.74
N VAL A 126 13.35 16.81 15.66
CA VAL A 126 13.09 16.08 14.41
C VAL A 126 11.59 15.91 14.23
N VAL A 127 10.93 16.94 13.71
CA VAL A 127 9.48 16.97 13.46
C VAL A 127 9.30 17.49 12.03
N GLU A 128 8.41 16.87 11.25
CA GLU A 128 8.23 17.15 9.81
C GLU A 128 9.55 17.05 9.01
N GLY A 129 10.37 16.05 9.33
CA GLY A 129 11.63 15.76 8.64
C GLY A 129 12.89 16.06 9.45
N ALA A 130 14.01 15.47 9.02
CA ALA A 130 15.33 15.67 9.61
C ALA A 130 16.11 16.89 9.05
N LYS A 131 15.44 17.81 8.34
CA LYS A 131 16.02 19.06 7.77
C LYS A 131 17.35 18.87 7.01
N ALA A 132 17.50 17.73 6.32
CA ALA A 132 18.74 17.32 5.64
C ALA A 132 19.99 17.12 6.53
N PHE A 133 19.81 16.92 7.85
CA PHE A 133 20.88 16.50 8.76
C PHE A 133 20.81 14.98 9.01
N ARG A 134 21.87 14.26 8.63
CA ARG A 134 21.92 12.80 8.68
C ARG A 134 21.94 12.24 10.12
N PRO A 135 22.69 12.82 11.09
CA PRO A 135 22.61 12.42 12.50
C PRO A 135 21.20 12.50 13.09
N LEU A 136 20.42 13.50 12.68
CA LEU A 136 19.03 13.67 13.16
C LEU A 136 18.12 12.57 12.62
N GLY A 137 18.34 12.13 11.37
CA GLY A 137 17.69 10.93 10.83
C GLY A 137 18.03 9.69 11.64
N ARG A 138 19.32 9.48 11.96
CA ARG A 138 19.74 8.37 12.82
C ARG A 138 19.17 8.45 14.23
N LEU A 139 19.07 9.65 14.81
CA LEU A 139 18.43 9.86 16.11
C LEU A 139 16.96 9.43 16.10
N GLY A 140 16.23 9.72 15.01
CA GLY A 140 14.87 9.23 14.82
C GLY A 140 14.77 7.70 14.82
N PHE A 141 15.74 7.01 14.22
CA PHE A 141 15.82 5.54 14.26
C PHE A 141 16.00 5.01 15.68
N PHE A 142 16.91 5.61 16.46
CA PHE A 142 17.15 5.23 17.85
C PHE A 142 15.93 5.53 18.74
N HIS A 143 15.25 6.66 18.51
CA HIS A 143 14.04 7.02 19.24
C HIS A 143 12.91 6.01 18.98
N ALA A 144 12.70 5.62 17.72
CA ALA A 144 11.65 4.69 17.31
C ALA A 144 12.07 3.21 17.36
N PHE A 145 13.24 2.89 17.90
CA PHE A 145 13.80 1.54 17.82
C PHE A 145 12.94 0.50 18.57
N GLY A 146 12.69 0.74 19.87
CA GLY A 146 12.03 -0.19 20.78
C GLY A 146 10.53 0.08 20.98
N GLY A 147 9.87 -0.83 21.71
CA GLY A 147 8.44 -0.77 22.00
C GLY A 147 7.58 -1.58 21.02
N GLU A 148 6.30 -1.76 21.34
CA GLU A 148 5.36 -2.58 20.56
C GLU A 148 5.17 -2.06 19.12
N ASN A 149 5.24 -0.74 18.95
CA ASN A 149 5.12 -0.05 17.67
C ASN A 149 6.48 0.35 17.06
N GLY A 150 7.60 -0.06 17.66
CA GLY A 150 8.94 0.30 17.23
C GLY A 150 9.45 -0.51 16.02
N ILE A 151 10.57 -0.06 15.46
CA ILE A 151 11.23 -0.65 14.29
C ILE A 151 11.52 -2.13 14.49
N GLU A 152 12.12 -2.47 15.63
CA GLU A 152 12.55 -3.84 15.95
C GLU A 152 11.36 -4.81 15.91
N GLN A 153 10.28 -4.47 16.62
CA GLN A 153 9.15 -5.37 16.77
C GLN A 153 8.31 -5.48 15.49
N LYS A 154 8.16 -4.38 14.73
CA LYS A 154 7.48 -4.43 13.44
C LYS A 154 8.25 -5.25 12.41
N LEU A 155 9.56 -5.09 12.32
CA LEU A 155 10.40 -5.91 11.43
C LEU A 155 10.26 -7.41 11.75
N LEU A 156 10.33 -7.76 13.05
CA LEU A 156 10.21 -9.14 13.50
C LEU A 156 8.83 -9.74 13.17
N ASN A 157 7.75 -8.99 13.44
CA ASN A 157 6.39 -9.41 13.13
C ASN A 157 6.17 -9.59 11.63
N HIS A 158 6.60 -8.62 10.81
CA HIS A 158 6.49 -8.69 9.36
C HIS A 158 7.24 -9.89 8.80
N SER A 159 8.49 -10.11 9.25
CA SER A 159 9.29 -11.27 8.85
C SER A 159 8.61 -12.60 9.21
N ARG A 160 7.97 -12.72 10.39
CA ARG A 160 7.24 -13.94 10.79
C ARG A 160 5.97 -14.16 9.98
N ASN A 161 5.17 -13.11 9.79
CA ASN A 161 3.84 -13.20 9.16
C ASN A 161 3.91 -13.72 7.71
N ILE A 162 4.89 -13.24 6.94
CA ILE A 162 5.08 -13.63 5.53
C ILE A 162 5.62 -15.06 5.34
N GLN A 163 6.07 -15.70 6.42
CA GLN A 163 6.58 -17.08 6.40
C GLN A 163 5.55 -18.11 6.91
N THR A 164 4.36 -17.66 7.33
CA THR A 164 3.32 -18.55 7.88
C THR A 164 2.81 -19.55 6.84
N GLN A 165 2.33 -20.70 7.30
CA GLN A 165 1.70 -21.69 6.42
C GLN A 165 0.48 -21.11 5.69
N PHE A 166 -0.27 -20.21 6.35
CA PHE A 166 -1.39 -19.49 5.73
C PHE A 166 -0.93 -18.66 4.52
N ALA A 167 0.13 -17.85 4.68
CA ALA A 167 0.68 -17.05 3.58
C ALA A 167 1.16 -17.92 2.41
N GLN A 168 1.77 -19.08 2.70
CA GLN A 168 2.19 -20.04 1.67
C GLN A 168 1.00 -20.69 0.96
N ASN A 169 -0.08 -21.03 1.68
CA ASN A 169 -1.27 -21.63 1.10
C ASN A 169 -1.99 -20.68 0.14
N GLU A 170 -2.09 -19.41 0.49
CA GLU A 170 -2.69 -18.37 -0.38
C GLU A 170 -1.88 -18.11 -1.66
N MET A 171 -0.63 -18.56 -1.71
CA MET A 171 0.23 -18.43 -2.90
C MET A 171 0.15 -19.64 -3.85
N GLN A 172 -0.55 -20.72 -3.49
CA GLN A 172 -0.55 -21.99 -4.25
C GLN A 172 -0.99 -21.82 -5.72
N ASP A 173 -1.93 -20.92 -5.99
CA ASP A 173 -2.43 -20.63 -7.34
C ASP A 173 -1.59 -19.58 -8.09
N ILE A 174 -0.60 -18.96 -7.43
CA ILE A 174 0.23 -17.89 -7.98
C ILE A 174 1.65 -18.40 -8.27
N ALA A 175 2.34 -18.93 -7.27
CA ALA A 175 3.73 -19.37 -7.40
C ALA A 175 4.20 -20.26 -6.24
N ARG A 176 5.29 -21.00 -6.46
CA ARG A 176 5.91 -21.79 -5.40
C ARG A 176 6.73 -20.89 -4.48
N VAL A 177 6.45 -20.98 -3.17
CA VAL A 177 7.18 -20.24 -2.14
C VAL A 177 8.28 -21.11 -1.52
N ASP A 178 9.48 -20.56 -1.41
CA ASP A 178 10.63 -21.11 -0.71
C ASP A 178 11.01 -20.23 0.48
N THR A 179 10.80 -20.76 1.69
CA THR A 179 11.03 -20.07 2.96
C THR A 179 12.45 -20.27 3.52
N THR A 180 13.36 -20.91 2.79
CA THR A 180 14.76 -21.09 3.24
C THR A 180 15.54 -19.77 3.33
N LYS A 181 15.07 -18.74 2.62
CA LYS A 181 15.65 -17.40 2.54
C LYS A 181 14.54 -16.37 2.71
N VAL A 182 14.86 -15.23 3.32
CA VAL A 182 13.97 -14.06 3.40
C VAL A 182 14.63 -12.89 2.67
N ASN A 183 13.95 -12.34 1.67
CA ASN A 183 14.41 -11.15 0.97
C ASN A 183 14.05 -9.90 1.78
N ILE A 184 14.99 -8.98 1.91
CA ILE A 184 14.77 -7.67 2.54
C ILE A 184 15.15 -6.60 1.52
N TYR A 185 14.17 -5.87 0.99
CA TYR A 185 14.40 -4.80 0.03
C TYR A 185 14.34 -3.46 0.76
N ILE A 186 15.45 -2.72 0.81
CA ILE A 186 15.53 -1.41 1.45
C ILE A 186 15.61 -0.34 0.38
N VAL A 187 14.58 0.49 0.29
CA VAL A 187 14.48 1.58 -0.68
C VAL A 187 14.67 2.92 0.04
N THR A 188 15.63 3.72 -0.40
CA THR A 188 16.01 4.98 0.26
C THR A 188 16.68 5.95 -0.70
N SER A 189 16.91 7.18 -0.25
CA SER A 189 17.84 8.11 -0.87
C SER A 189 18.91 8.57 0.11
N VAL A 190 20.14 8.73 -0.39
CA VAL A 190 21.26 9.31 0.36
C VAL A 190 21.28 10.84 0.36
N ALA A 191 20.36 11.50 -0.36
CA ALA A 191 20.27 12.95 -0.45
C ALA A 191 19.67 13.61 0.81
N GLY A 192 18.61 13.00 1.36
CA GLY A 192 17.85 13.54 2.49
C GLY A 192 18.52 13.36 3.85
N GLY A 193 17.88 13.81 4.93
CA GLY A 193 18.36 13.57 6.30
C GLY A 193 17.91 12.22 6.87
N THR A 194 16.65 11.85 6.64
CA THR A 194 15.99 10.66 7.20
C THR A 194 16.55 9.37 6.59
N GLY A 195 16.25 9.10 5.32
CA GLY A 195 16.70 7.88 4.64
C GLY A 195 18.22 7.71 4.67
N SER A 196 18.97 8.78 4.41
CA SER A 196 20.44 8.80 4.42
C SER A 196 21.06 8.57 5.79
N GLY A 197 20.36 8.93 6.88
CA GLY A 197 20.79 8.71 8.26
C GLY A 197 20.45 7.33 8.81
N MET A 198 19.46 6.64 8.23
CA MET A 198 18.90 5.38 8.77
C MET A 198 19.32 4.12 8.01
N PHE A 199 19.70 4.23 6.74
CA PHE A 199 19.78 3.05 5.86
C PHE A 199 20.81 2.00 6.29
N LEU A 200 21.96 2.42 6.84
CA LEU A 200 22.97 1.50 7.36
C LEU A 200 22.47 0.80 8.63
N ASP A 201 21.92 1.53 9.59
CA ASP A 201 21.32 0.94 10.79
C ASP A 201 20.22 -0.07 10.44
N MET A 202 19.35 0.26 9.49
CA MET A 202 18.28 -0.64 9.03
C MET A 202 18.82 -1.92 8.37
N ALA A 203 19.84 -1.80 7.50
CA ALA A 203 20.46 -2.95 6.85
C ALA A 203 21.15 -3.87 7.85
N PHE A 204 21.95 -3.31 8.77
CA PHE A 204 22.62 -4.09 9.81
C PHE A 204 21.64 -4.68 10.83
N LEU A 205 20.55 -3.97 11.16
CA LEU A 205 19.48 -4.51 12.01
C LEU A 205 18.82 -5.72 11.36
N ALA A 206 18.42 -5.61 10.10
CA ALA A 206 17.81 -6.72 9.35
C ALA A 206 18.75 -7.92 9.28
N LYS A 207 20.04 -7.69 9.04
CA LYS A 207 21.09 -8.75 9.02
C LYS A 207 21.24 -9.45 10.36
N ASN A 208 21.17 -8.69 11.47
CA ASN A 208 21.31 -9.22 12.81
C ASN A 208 20.05 -9.95 13.29
N MET A 209 18.86 -9.51 12.88
CA MET A 209 17.59 -10.05 13.36
C MET A 209 17.07 -11.24 12.56
N ILE A 210 17.34 -11.28 11.26
CA ILE A 210 16.74 -12.24 10.33
C ILE A 210 17.81 -13.20 9.83
N ASN A 211 17.73 -14.44 10.28
CA ASN A 211 18.59 -15.52 9.78
C ASN A 211 18.35 -15.73 8.28
N ASN A 212 19.41 -15.96 7.51
CA ASN A 212 19.37 -16.11 6.04
C ASN A 212 18.74 -14.91 5.29
N ALA A 213 18.84 -13.71 5.86
CA ALA A 213 18.39 -12.49 5.18
C ALA A 213 19.20 -12.24 3.90
N ASN A 214 18.49 -11.96 2.81
CA ASN A 214 19.05 -11.48 1.55
C ASN A 214 18.71 -10.01 1.38
N ILE A 215 19.65 -9.13 1.72
CA ILE A 215 19.40 -7.70 1.85
C ILE A 215 19.79 -7.01 0.54
N CYS A 216 18.81 -6.39 -0.11
CA CYS A 216 18.96 -5.65 -1.34
C CYS A 216 18.69 -4.16 -1.10
N GLY A 217 19.66 -3.30 -1.42
CA GLY A 217 19.54 -1.86 -1.30
C GLY A 217 19.18 -1.22 -2.64
N PHE A 218 18.18 -0.35 -2.66
CA PHE A 218 17.84 0.53 -3.77
C PHE A 218 18.10 1.97 -3.33
N ILE A 219 19.29 2.49 -3.65
CA ILE A 219 19.79 3.76 -3.15
C ILE A 219 19.76 4.81 -4.26
N VAL A 220 18.91 5.81 -4.08
CA VAL A 220 18.75 6.93 -5.01
C VAL A 220 19.72 8.07 -4.69
N LEU A 221 20.48 8.51 -5.69
CA LEU A 221 21.52 9.52 -5.58
C LEU A 221 20.98 10.97 -5.63
N PRO A 222 21.74 11.96 -5.09
CA PRO A 222 21.34 13.37 -5.01
C PRO A 222 20.95 14.05 -6.32
N SER A 223 21.57 13.69 -7.46
CA SER A 223 21.32 14.37 -8.74
C SER A 223 19.88 14.23 -9.24
N LEU A 224 19.11 13.27 -8.70
CA LEU A 224 17.67 13.15 -8.97
C LEU A 224 16.84 14.29 -8.37
N PHE A 225 17.31 14.92 -7.28
CA PHE A 225 16.50 15.88 -6.53
C PHE A 225 16.88 17.34 -6.79
N THR A 226 18.04 17.59 -7.38
CA THR A 226 18.55 18.93 -7.63
C THR A 226 19.63 18.91 -8.70
N ILE A 227 19.69 20.01 -9.46
CA ILE A 227 20.76 20.30 -10.40
C ILE A 227 21.74 21.36 -9.85
N ASP A 228 21.45 21.96 -8.68
CA ASP A 228 22.33 22.96 -8.05
C ASP A 228 23.53 22.26 -7.39
N PRO A 229 24.75 22.38 -7.94
CA PRO A 229 25.93 21.68 -7.43
C PRO A 229 26.35 22.09 -6.02
N ASN A 230 25.86 23.22 -5.49
CA ASN A 230 26.15 23.69 -4.14
C ASN A 230 25.14 23.19 -3.09
N ASP A 231 24.13 22.43 -3.51
CA ASP A 231 23.10 21.93 -2.63
C ASP A 231 23.68 20.92 -1.63
N ARG A 232 23.36 21.10 -0.34
CA ARG A 232 23.78 20.22 0.76
C ARG A 232 23.48 18.74 0.50
N ARG A 233 22.47 18.41 -0.30
CA ARG A 233 22.15 17.02 -0.69
C ARG A 233 23.34 16.31 -1.33
N PHE A 234 24.20 17.02 -2.08
CA PHE A 234 25.42 16.46 -2.63
C PHE A 234 26.46 16.12 -1.56
N ALA A 235 26.66 17.00 -0.57
CA ALA A 235 27.52 16.73 0.59
C ALA A 235 27.00 15.55 1.45
N ASN A 236 25.68 15.47 1.66
CA ASN A 236 25.04 14.35 2.35
C ASN A 236 25.26 13.04 1.60
N GLY A 237 25.04 13.04 0.29
CA GLY A 237 25.25 11.87 -0.56
C GLY A 237 26.70 11.40 -0.50
N TYR A 238 27.65 12.32 -0.60
CA TYR A 238 29.08 11.99 -0.49
C TYR A 238 29.44 11.36 0.86
N ALA A 239 29.00 11.97 1.97
CA ALA A 239 29.25 11.45 3.32
C ALA A 239 28.65 10.04 3.50
N ALA A 240 27.42 9.81 3.00
CA ALA A 240 26.77 8.51 3.05
C ALA A 240 27.48 7.45 2.21
N LEU A 241 28.00 7.84 1.04
CA LEU A 241 28.75 6.96 0.15
C LEU A 241 30.11 6.58 0.76
N LYS A 242 30.80 7.50 1.44
CA LYS A 242 32.02 7.19 2.21
C LYS A 242 31.75 6.13 3.30
N GLU A 243 30.65 6.28 4.02
CA GLU A 243 30.25 5.30 5.05
C GLU A 243 29.85 3.96 4.45
N LEU A 244 29.08 3.98 3.35
CA LEU A 244 28.68 2.78 2.63
C LEU A 244 29.90 2.01 2.10
N GLU A 245 30.89 2.70 1.54
CA GLU A 245 32.15 2.10 1.10
C GLU A 245 32.88 1.43 2.26
N PHE A 246 33.07 2.17 3.35
CA PHE A 246 33.76 1.68 4.54
C PHE A 246 33.17 0.38 5.09
N TYR A 247 31.84 0.27 5.11
CA TYR A 247 31.14 -0.93 5.59
C TYR A 247 30.95 -2.02 4.53
N SER A 248 31.13 -1.72 3.24
CA SER A 248 31.00 -2.67 2.13
C SER A 248 32.31 -3.35 1.75
N LEU A 249 33.45 -2.72 2.08
CA LEU A 249 34.79 -3.27 1.90
C LEU A 249 34.90 -4.64 2.56
N ARG A 250 35.48 -5.57 1.80
CA ARG A 250 35.56 -6.98 2.17
C ARG A 250 36.71 -7.24 3.13
N LYS A 251 36.44 -7.97 4.21
CA LYS A 251 37.40 -8.15 5.31
C LYS A 251 38.38 -9.33 5.17
N ASP A 252 38.26 -10.16 4.14
CA ASP A 252 39.22 -11.22 3.80
C ASP A 252 40.32 -10.75 2.84
N LEU A 253 40.23 -9.55 2.23
CA LEU A 253 41.38 -8.84 1.66
C LEU A 253 42.06 -7.91 2.69
N LEU A 254 41.38 -7.67 3.81
CA LEU A 254 42.01 -7.44 5.11
C LEU A 254 42.17 -8.77 5.87
N THR A 255 42.42 -9.88 5.16
CA THR A 255 42.63 -11.22 5.76
C THR A 255 43.47 -10.99 7.00
N ARG A 256 42.96 -11.37 8.18
CA ARG A 256 43.73 -11.21 9.42
C ARG A 256 45.18 -11.60 9.11
N PRO A 257 46.15 -10.72 9.40
CA PRO A 257 47.55 -11.07 9.23
C PRO A 257 47.76 -12.45 9.82
N LEU A 258 48.50 -13.33 9.14
CA LEU A 258 48.70 -14.73 9.58
C LEU A 258 49.18 -14.82 11.04
N ASP A 259 49.73 -13.74 11.55
CA ASP A 259 50.40 -13.55 12.84
C ASP A 259 49.65 -12.65 13.85
N GLU A 260 48.35 -12.35 13.64
CA GLU A 260 47.45 -11.82 14.69
C GLU A 260 46.63 -12.97 15.33
N GLU A 261 46.99 -13.38 16.56
CA GLU A 261 46.13 -14.23 17.40
C GLU A 261 44.79 -13.53 17.68
N GLU A 262 43.71 -14.30 17.84
CA GLU A 262 42.39 -13.79 18.23
C GLU A 262 42.51 -12.92 19.48
N THR A 263 42.47 -11.59 19.30
CA THR A 263 42.33 -10.67 20.42
C THR A 263 41.08 -11.05 21.19
N SER A 264 41.20 -11.06 22.52
CA SER A 264 40.16 -11.44 23.48
C SER A 264 38.88 -10.58 23.42
N THR A 265 38.82 -9.57 22.55
CA THR A 265 37.66 -8.70 22.32
C THR A 265 36.94 -8.94 20.98
N GLY A 266 37.49 -9.73 20.05
CA GLY A 266 36.82 -10.19 18.83
C GLY A 266 36.41 -9.11 17.79
N ALA A 267 36.69 -7.82 18.03
CA ALA A 267 36.22 -6.71 17.21
C ALA A 267 37.15 -6.41 16.01
N SER A 268 36.57 -6.29 14.81
CA SER A 268 37.25 -5.79 13.61
C SER A 268 36.99 -4.29 13.41
N PHE A 269 38.00 -3.55 12.93
CA PHE A 269 37.91 -2.09 12.64
C PHE A 269 36.72 -1.71 11.74
N HIS A 270 36.29 -2.60 10.84
CA HIS A 270 35.16 -2.38 9.93
C HIS A 270 33.82 -2.91 10.47
N ASP A 271 33.72 -3.36 11.73
CA ASP A 271 32.44 -3.83 12.28
C ASP A 271 31.51 -2.65 12.52
N PHE A 272 30.21 -2.88 12.29
CA PHE A 272 29.19 -1.91 12.65
C PHE A 272 28.94 -1.99 14.16
N ASP A 273 29.63 -1.12 14.90
CA ASP A 273 29.49 -0.98 16.35
C ASP A 273 28.28 -0.11 16.70
N VAL A 274 27.26 -0.73 17.28
CA VAL A 274 25.99 -0.08 17.54
C VAL A 274 25.35 -0.56 18.84
N GLU A 275 24.56 0.31 19.46
CA GLU A 275 23.82 0.01 20.68
C GLU A 275 22.44 0.69 20.56
N TRP A 276 21.56 0.15 19.71
CA TRP A 276 20.25 0.74 19.48
C TRP A 276 19.39 0.78 20.75
N ARG A 277 19.55 -0.22 21.61
CA ARG A 277 18.99 -0.27 22.96
C ARG A 277 20.12 -0.24 23.98
N LEU A 278 19.99 0.64 24.98
CA LEU A 278 20.96 0.75 26.06
C LEU A 278 21.16 -0.60 26.77
N GLY A 279 22.42 -1.02 26.90
CA GLY A 279 22.83 -2.31 27.43
C GLY A 279 22.95 -3.44 26.41
N ASP A 280 22.57 -3.22 25.15
CA ASP A 280 22.59 -4.24 24.08
C ASP A 280 23.53 -3.86 22.93
N ARG A 281 24.83 -3.71 23.25
CA ARG A 281 25.86 -3.41 22.24
C ARG A 281 26.06 -4.59 21.28
N LYS A 282 26.10 -4.29 19.98
CA LYS A 282 26.34 -5.24 18.89
C LYS A 282 27.56 -4.81 18.08
N LEU A 283 28.33 -5.80 17.65
CA LEU A 283 29.36 -5.66 16.61
C LEU A 283 28.92 -6.52 15.44
N ILE A 284 28.44 -5.88 14.37
CA ILE A 284 27.82 -6.59 13.24
C ILE A 284 28.73 -6.53 12.03
N TRP A 285 29.01 -7.69 11.44
CA TRP A 285 29.91 -7.82 10.32
C TRP A 285 29.27 -7.36 9.00
N GLY A 286 30.03 -6.63 8.17
CA GLY A 286 29.64 -6.23 6.80
C GLY A 286 29.64 -7.39 5.79
N PRO A 287 29.29 -7.16 4.51
CA PRO A 287 28.71 -5.93 4.00
C PRO A 287 27.25 -5.73 4.49
N PRO A 288 26.72 -4.50 4.46
CA PRO A 288 25.33 -4.21 4.83
C PRO A 288 24.32 -4.82 3.83
N PHE A 289 24.69 -4.86 2.54
CA PHE A 289 23.84 -5.36 1.46
C PHE A 289 24.48 -6.55 0.75
N ASN A 290 23.69 -7.55 0.40
CA ASN A 290 24.09 -8.59 -0.55
C ASN A 290 24.16 -8.04 -1.98
N THR A 291 23.26 -7.12 -2.31
CA THR A 291 23.25 -6.37 -3.58
C THR A 291 22.85 -4.93 -3.30
N CYS A 292 23.63 -3.96 -3.80
CA CYS A 292 23.36 -2.55 -3.59
C CYS A 292 23.24 -1.82 -4.93
N TYR A 293 22.02 -1.49 -5.32
CA TYR A 293 21.74 -0.72 -6.52
C TYR A 293 21.89 0.78 -6.26
N LEU A 294 22.74 1.44 -7.04
CA LEU A 294 22.88 2.88 -7.11
C LEU A 294 22.11 3.40 -8.32
N ILE A 295 21.26 4.40 -8.08
CA ILE A 295 20.32 4.90 -9.07
C ILE A 295 20.41 6.43 -9.10
N ASP A 296 20.87 6.96 -10.21
CA ASP A 296 21.05 8.39 -10.48
C ASP A 296 20.00 8.89 -11.49
N ASN A 297 20.14 10.15 -11.91
CA ASN A 297 19.22 10.82 -12.84
C ASN A 297 19.55 10.60 -14.32
N SER A 298 20.55 9.78 -14.66
CA SER A 298 20.97 9.56 -16.04
C SER A 298 21.60 8.19 -16.28
N THR A 299 21.57 7.76 -17.55
CA THR A 299 22.16 6.52 -18.04
C THR A 299 23.39 6.80 -18.91
N ASP A 300 24.28 5.83 -19.05
CA ASP A 300 25.45 5.93 -19.95
C ASP A 300 25.11 6.07 -21.43
N TYR A 301 23.87 5.79 -21.80
CA TYR A 301 23.40 5.80 -23.18
C TYR A 301 22.57 7.06 -23.51
N GLY A 302 22.58 8.07 -22.63
CA GLY A 302 21.96 9.38 -22.88
C GLY A 302 20.52 9.51 -22.39
N GLY A 303 19.98 8.53 -21.67
CA GLY A 303 18.74 8.69 -20.92
C GLY A 303 18.95 9.64 -19.74
N SER A 304 18.01 10.53 -19.45
CA SER A 304 18.07 11.43 -18.29
C SER A 304 16.68 11.87 -17.84
N ILE A 305 16.55 12.13 -16.55
CA ILE A 305 15.32 12.59 -15.88
C ILE A 305 15.62 13.88 -15.11
N MET A 306 14.73 14.85 -15.23
CA MET A 306 14.83 16.13 -14.51
C MET A 306 14.27 16.00 -13.08
N PRO A 307 14.66 16.87 -12.12
CA PRO A 307 14.21 16.74 -10.73
C PRO A 307 12.70 16.83 -10.48
N ASP A 308 11.96 17.52 -11.35
CA ASP A 308 10.49 17.55 -11.35
C ASP A 308 9.87 16.22 -11.80
N GLN A 309 10.63 15.40 -12.52
CA GLN A 309 10.24 14.08 -13.03
C GLN A 309 10.77 12.92 -12.14
N LYS A 310 11.28 13.19 -10.94
CA LYS A 310 11.82 12.17 -10.01
C LYS A 310 10.89 10.97 -9.71
N ILE A 311 9.59 11.19 -9.82
CA ILE A 311 8.54 10.17 -9.67
C ILE A 311 8.71 9.01 -10.67
N GLU A 312 9.22 9.31 -11.87
CA GLU A 312 9.41 8.34 -12.96
C GLU A 312 10.44 7.27 -12.57
N ILE A 313 11.53 7.68 -11.89
CA ILE A 313 12.53 6.74 -11.35
C ILE A 313 11.93 5.90 -10.22
N CYS A 314 11.08 6.50 -9.37
CA CYS A 314 10.39 5.75 -8.33
C CYS A 314 9.48 4.67 -8.93
N ASP A 315 8.79 4.97 -10.04
CA ASP A 315 7.97 3.98 -10.75
C ASP A 315 8.80 2.90 -11.42
N MET A 316 9.94 3.25 -12.03
CA MET A 316 10.86 2.28 -12.60
C MET A 316 11.39 1.29 -11.54
N ILE A 317 11.74 1.77 -10.34
CA ILE A 317 12.15 0.91 -9.23
C ILE A 317 11.00 -0.01 -8.82
N ALA A 318 9.80 0.55 -8.62
CA ALA A 318 8.63 -0.22 -8.24
C ALA A 318 8.28 -1.29 -9.30
N GLU A 319 8.39 -0.97 -10.58
CA GLU A 319 8.15 -1.90 -11.69
C GLU A 319 9.17 -3.04 -11.71
N SER A 320 10.46 -2.72 -11.55
CA SER A 320 11.52 -3.74 -11.47
C SER A 320 11.33 -4.68 -10.26
N ILE A 321 10.92 -4.14 -9.11
CA ILE A 321 10.60 -4.93 -7.93
C ILE A 321 9.35 -5.78 -8.16
N PHE A 322 8.27 -5.19 -8.71
CA PHE A 322 7.03 -5.90 -9.01
C PHE A 322 7.24 -7.12 -9.91
N MET A 323 8.10 -6.98 -10.92
CA MET A 323 8.44 -8.07 -11.84
C MET A 323 9.15 -9.25 -11.16
N ASP A 324 9.83 -9.04 -10.03
CA ASP A 324 10.39 -10.14 -9.24
C ASP A 324 9.28 -11.05 -8.67
N PHE A 325 8.04 -10.53 -8.57
CA PHE A 325 6.86 -11.22 -8.04
C PHE A 325 5.87 -11.69 -9.14
N SER A 326 6.28 -11.67 -10.40
CA SER A 326 5.51 -12.31 -11.48
C SER A 326 5.59 -13.85 -11.39
N PRO A 327 4.48 -14.57 -11.69
CA PRO A 327 4.39 -16.04 -11.54
C PRO A 327 5.57 -16.79 -12.16
N ASP A 328 5.89 -17.98 -11.64
CA ASP A 328 7.00 -18.81 -12.13
C ASP A 328 6.83 -19.28 -13.59
N THR A 329 5.61 -19.20 -14.13
CA THR A 329 5.31 -19.44 -15.54
C THR A 329 5.76 -18.30 -16.46
N ASP A 330 6.04 -17.11 -15.91
CA ASP A 330 6.61 -15.99 -16.64
C ASP A 330 8.11 -16.21 -16.84
N THR A 331 8.47 -16.57 -18.07
CA THR A 331 9.86 -16.84 -18.46
C THR A 331 10.77 -15.62 -18.28
N PHE A 332 10.24 -14.41 -18.49
CA PHE A 332 11.04 -13.20 -18.35
C PHE A 332 11.36 -12.95 -16.87
N ALA A 333 10.37 -13.07 -15.99
CA ALA A 333 10.55 -12.86 -14.54
C ALA A 333 11.58 -13.82 -13.95
N SER A 334 11.51 -15.11 -14.33
CA SER A 334 12.49 -16.12 -13.90
C SER A 334 13.92 -15.77 -14.35
N GLN A 335 14.10 -15.31 -15.59
CA GLN A 335 15.41 -14.90 -16.11
C GLN A 335 15.92 -13.60 -15.46
N LYS A 336 15.04 -12.64 -15.18
CA LYS A 336 15.41 -11.45 -14.41
C LYS A 336 15.97 -11.81 -13.03
N ARG A 337 15.33 -12.77 -12.33
CA ARG A 337 15.80 -13.23 -11.01
C ARG A 337 17.18 -13.91 -11.09
N SER A 338 17.46 -14.65 -12.16
CA SER A 338 18.76 -15.35 -12.35
C SER A 338 19.93 -14.40 -12.62
N ILE A 339 19.70 -13.18 -13.15
CA ILE A 339 20.76 -12.18 -13.38
C ILE A 339 21.54 -11.92 -12.10
N ARG A 340 20.85 -11.70 -10.99
CA ARG A 340 21.49 -11.36 -9.71
C ARG A 340 22.47 -12.45 -9.26
N GLU A 341 22.12 -13.71 -9.45
CA GLU A 341 23.00 -14.85 -9.11
C GLU A 341 24.20 -14.93 -10.06
N ASN A 342 23.98 -14.68 -11.35
CA ASN A 342 25.04 -14.69 -12.36
C ASN A 342 26.03 -13.53 -12.20
N LEU A 343 25.56 -12.38 -11.71
CA LEU A 343 26.35 -11.18 -11.49
C LEU A 343 26.98 -11.10 -10.09
N ALA A 344 26.51 -11.89 -9.13
CA ALA A 344 27.03 -11.90 -7.76
C ALA A 344 28.56 -12.07 -7.66
N PRO A 345 29.25 -12.89 -8.48
CA PRO A 345 30.70 -13.01 -8.41
C PRO A 345 31.45 -11.70 -8.68
N GLN A 346 30.89 -10.75 -9.43
CA GLN A 346 31.53 -9.45 -9.68
C GLN A 346 31.47 -8.52 -8.46
N LEU A 347 30.42 -8.65 -7.65
CA LEU A 347 30.27 -7.97 -6.35
C LEU A 347 31.20 -8.56 -5.28
N LEU A 348 31.82 -9.69 -5.60
CA LEU A 348 32.81 -10.37 -4.81
C LEU A 348 34.23 -10.08 -5.31
N ASN A 349 34.50 -8.93 -5.91
CA ASN A 349 35.86 -8.48 -6.20
C ASN A 349 36.08 -7.12 -5.53
N ASP A 350 37.34 -6.72 -5.43
CA ASP A 350 37.75 -5.42 -4.92
C ASP A 350 38.74 -4.78 -5.90
N LEU A 351 38.74 -3.45 -5.95
CA LEU A 351 39.65 -2.63 -6.74
C LEU A 351 40.88 -2.34 -5.91
N GLU A 352 42.03 -2.84 -6.33
CA GLU A 352 43.34 -2.45 -5.78
C GLU A 352 44.07 -1.58 -6.81
N TYR A 353 44.39 -0.34 -6.44
CA TYR A 353 45.10 0.61 -7.29
C TYR A 353 46.46 0.94 -6.68
N GLU A 354 47.53 0.61 -7.42
CA GLU A 354 48.91 0.82 -6.99
C GLU A 354 49.51 2.09 -7.61
N TYR A 355 50.08 2.92 -6.76
CA TYR A 355 50.88 4.07 -7.14
C TYR A 355 52.34 3.65 -7.19
N LEU A 356 53.00 3.89 -8.33
CA LEU A 356 54.37 3.43 -8.57
C LEU A 356 55.35 4.61 -8.54
N ASP A 357 56.56 4.37 -8.03
CA ASP A 357 57.68 5.30 -8.22
C ASP A 357 58.26 5.25 -9.65
N SER A 358 59.25 6.10 -9.94
CA SER A 358 59.95 6.11 -11.23
C SER A 358 60.70 4.80 -11.56
N LYS A 359 60.87 3.91 -10.59
CA LYS A 359 61.53 2.60 -10.73
C LYS A 359 60.51 1.45 -10.85
N GLY A 360 59.20 1.74 -10.78
CA GLY A 360 58.13 0.76 -10.86
C GLY A 360 57.80 0.06 -9.53
N ASN A 361 58.28 0.57 -8.39
CA ASN A 361 57.95 0.01 -7.08
C ASN A 361 56.67 0.65 -6.51
N THR A 362 55.81 -0.15 -5.88
CA THR A 362 54.59 0.33 -5.22
C THR A 362 54.91 1.23 -4.02
N VAL A 363 54.58 2.51 -4.12
CA VAL A 363 54.75 3.50 -3.05
C VAL A 363 53.50 3.73 -2.21
N HIS A 364 52.32 3.50 -2.80
CA HIS A 364 51.04 3.62 -2.13
C HIS A 364 50.02 2.71 -2.81
N THR A 365 49.01 2.27 -2.07
CA THR A 365 47.97 1.39 -2.59
C THR A 365 46.63 1.84 -2.02
N GLU A 366 45.66 2.12 -2.87
CA GLU A 366 44.28 2.38 -2.46
C GLU A 366 43.40 1.17 -2.80
N ILE A 367 42.48 0.82 -1.90
CA ILE A 367 41.56 -0.31 -2.07
C ILE A 367 40.12 0.19 -1.98
N PHE A 368 39.32 -0.15 -2.98
CA PHE A 368 37.89 0.15 -3.05
C PHE A 368 37.08 -1.12 -3.33
N SER A 369 35.78 -1.09 -3.07
CA SER A 369 34.88 -2.21 -3.28
C SER A 369 34.22 -2.16 -4.67
N TYR A 370 33.98 -3.32 -5.28
CA TYR A 370 33.13 -3.44 -6.47
C TYR A 370 31.69 -3.84 -6.13
N ARG A 371 31.22 -3.47 -4.93
CA ARG A 371 29.99 -4.00 -4.31
C ARG A 371 28.70 -3.43 -4.89
N PHE A 372 28.77 -2.53 -5.85
CA PHE A 372 27.63 -1.78 -6.33
C PHE A 372 27.15 -2.27 -7.69
N SER A 373 25.86 -2.10 -7.89
CA SER A 373 25.14 -2.43 -9.12
C SER A 373 24.33 -1.23 -9.59
N THR A 374 23.88 -1.25 -10.83
CA THR A 374 22.79 -0.39 -11.32
C THR A 374 21.90 -1.19 -12.25
N PHE A 375 20.67 -0.75 -12.46
CA PHE A 375 19.77 -1.37 -13.42
C PHE A 375 18.90 -0.34 -14.12
N GLY A 376 18.28 -0.77 -15.21
CA GLY A 376 17.27 -0.01 -15.93
C GLY A 376 16.11 -0.90 -16.34
N TRP A 377 14.93 -0.30 -16.37
CA TRP A 377 13.71 -0.96 -16.83
C TRP A 377 12.91 0.00 -17.70
N SER A 378 12.61 -0.39 -18.93
CA SER A 378 11.66 0.31 -19.79
C SER A 378 10.64 -0.66 -20.37
N LYS A 379 9.45 -0.15 -20.70
CA LYS A 379 8.40 -0.92 -21.35
C LYS A 379 7.66 -0.09 -22.40
N ILE A 380 7.28 -0.75 -23.49
CA ILE A 380 6.22 -0.34 -24.41
C ILE A 380 5.05 -1.26 -24.12
N TYR A 381 3.91 -0.72 -23.70
CA TYR A 381 2.85 -1.56 -23.16
C TYR A 381 1.46 -0.99 -23.39
N ILE A 382 0.49 -1.90 -23.29
CA ILE A 382 -0.94 -1.60 -23.19
C ILE A 382 -1.39 -2.05 -21.80
N PRO A 383 -1.91 -1.16 -20.94
CA PRO A 383 -2.29 -1.47 -19.57
C PRO A 383 -3.58 -2.28 -19.50
N LEU A 384 -3.56 -3.53 -19.97
CA LEU A 384 -4.77 -4.35 -20.13
C LEU A 384 -5.55 -4.53 -18.84
N ASP A 385 -4.89 -4.72 -17.69
CA ASP A 385 -5.58 -4.88 -16.41
C ASP A 385 -6.36 -3.60 -16.03
N ARG A 386 -5.79 -2.41 -16.28
CA ARG A 386 -6.50 -1.13 -16.07
C ARG A 386 -7.66 -0.96 -17.05
N ILE A 387 -7.47 -1.32 -18.32
CA ILE A 387 -8.53 -1.23 -19.34
C ILE A 387 -9.68 -2.17 -18.98
N ILE A 388 -9.40 -3.41 -18.59
CA ILE A 388 -10.39 -4.39 -18.14
C ILE A 388 -11.13 -3.86 -16.91
N ASN A 389 -10.41 -3.30 -15.93
CA ASN A 389 -11.03 -2.69 -14.74
C ASN A 389 -11.90 -1.48 -15.11
N ALA A 390 -11.43 -0.59 -15.99
CA ALA A 390 -12.22 0.54 -16.49
C ALA A 390 -13.51 0.06 -17.17
N CYS A 391 -13.42 -0.91 -18.08
CA CYS A 391 -14.60 -1.50 -18.72
C CYS A 391 -15.54 -2.16 -17.70
N THR A 392 -14.99 -2.86 -16.70
CA THR A 392 -15.74 -3.53 -15.63
C THR A 392 -16.57 -2.54 -14.83
N TYR A 393 -15.93 -1.49 -14.31
CA TYR A 393 -16.60 -0.48 -13.49
C TYR A 393 -17.55 0.37 -14.33
N LYS A 394 -17.22 0.65 -15.60
CA LYS A 394 -18.12 1.33 -16.52
C LYS A 394 -19.39 0.53 -16.82
N LEU A 395 -19.26 -0.78 -17.03
CA LEU A 395 -20.42 -1.66 -17.24
C LEU A 395 -21.28 -1.75 -15.98
N GLY A 396 -20.66 -1.84 -14.80
CA GLY A 396 -21.38 -1.78 -13.54
C GLY A 396 -22.14 -0.46 -13.37
N GLU A 397 -21.50 0.67 -13.68
CA GLU A 397 -22.14 1.99 -13.66
C GLU A 397 -23.33 2.06 -14.62
N ASP A 398 -23.15 1.59 -15.86
CA ASP A 398 -24.19 1.59 -16.90
C ASP A 398 -25.37 0.67 -16.52
N LEU A 399 -25.12 -0.47 -15.86
CA LEU A 399 -26.17 -1.34 -15.30
C LEU A 399 -26.96 -0.65 -14.18
N VAL A 400 -26.26 0.00 -13.25
CA VAL A 400 -26.94 0.73 -12.17
C VAL A 400 -27.73 1.93 -12.73
N ASP A 401 -27.19 2.62 -13.73
CA ASP A 401 -27.92 3.68 -14.44
C ASP A 401 -29.17 3.12 -15.16
N PHE A 402 -29.06 1.94 -15.76
CA PHE A 402 -30.19 1.23 -16.37
C PHE A 402 -31.28 0.87 -15.34
N TRP A 403 -30.92 0.51 -14.12
CA TRP A 403 -31.87 0.25 -13.02
C TRP A 403 -32.54 1.52 -12.49
N LEU A 404 -31.81 2.65 -12.49
CA LEU A 404 -32.28 3.97 -12.05
C LEU A 404 -33.08 4.74 -13.11
N ARG A 405 -33.16 4.23 -14.34
CA ARG A 405 -33.83 4.91 -15.45
C ARG A 405 -35.31 5.14 -15.14
N GLN A 406 -35.78 6.34 -15.46
CA GLN A 406 -37.20 6.69 -15.38
C GLN A 406 -37.92 6.22 -16.64
N ASN A 407 -38.83 5.26 -16.48
CA ASN A 407 -39.67 4.77 -17.56
C ASN A 407 -40.95 5.63 -17.68
N PRO A 408 -41.43 5.90 -18.90
CA PRO A 408 -42.66 6.66 -19.10
C PRO A 408 -43.86 5.89 -18.54
N ALA A 409 -44.73 6.58 -17.81
CA ALA A 409 -45.97 5.98 -17.32
C ALA A 409 -46.93 5.72 -18.49
N PRO A 410 -47.56 4.53 -18.58
CA PRO A 410 -48.64 4.27 -19.54
C PRO A 410 -49.80 5.26 -19.34
N GLY A 411 -50.46 5.68 -20.42
CA GLY A 411 -51.59 6.62 -20.35
C GLY A 411 -52.81 6.08 -19.58
N ASP A 412 -52.95 4.76 -19.49
CA ASP A 412 -54.03 4.03 -18.83
C ASP A 412 -53.59 3.28 -17.57
N MET A 413 -52.44 3.64 -17.00
CA MET A 413 -51.81 2.96 -15.85
C MET A 413 -52.76 2.68 -14.68
N LYS A 414 -53.61 3.65 -14.29
CA LYS A 414 -54.57 3.48 -13.18
C LYS A 414 -55.63 2.39 -13.49
N GLU A 415 -56.10 2.31 -14.74
CA GLU A 415 -57.05 1.27 -15.17
C GLU A 415 -56.38 -0.09 -15.31
N GLU A 416 -55.11 -0.13 -15.73
CA GLU A 416 -54.33 -1.37 -15.77
C GLU A 416 -54.07 -1.93 -14.37
N ILE A 417 -53.69 -1.08 -13.42
CA ILE A 417 -53.54 -1.45 -12.00
C ILE A 417 -54.85 -2.00 -11.46
N LYS A 418 -55.97 -1.34 -11.77
CA LYS A 418 -57.31 -1.80 -11.36
C LYS A 418 -57.69 -3.16 -11.95
N ARG A 419 -57.30 -3.43 -13.20
CA ARG A 419 -57.64 -4.66 -13.94
C ARG A 419 -56.76 -5.86 -13.57
N ASP A 420 -55.48 -5.65 -13.26
CA ASP A 420 -54.49 -6.73 -13.14
C ASP A 420 -53.76 -6.73 -11.78
N THR A 421 -53.25 -5.59 -11.32
CA THR A 421 -52.49 -5.52 -10.05
C THR A 421 -53.39 -5.68 -8.83
N MET A 422 -54.51 -4.94 -8.74
CA MET A 422 -55.42 -5.02 -7.59
C MET A 422 -56.01 -6.44 -7.36
N PRO A 423 -56.42 -7.19 -8.40
CA PRO A 423 -56.80 -8.59 -8.25
C PRO A 423 -55.68 -9.51 -7.74
N ARG A 424 -54.42 -9.30 -8.15
CA ARG A 424 -53.26 -10.06 -7.64
C ARG A 424 -53.00 -9.83 -6.16
N LEU A 425 -53.38 -8.65 -5.64
CA LEU A 425 -53.36 -8.35 -4.21
C LEU A 425 -54.54 -8.94 -3.44
N GLY A 426 -55.49 -9.60 -4.12
CA GLY A 426 -56.72 -10.11 -3.53
C GLY A 426 -57.78 -9.03 -3.29
N ILE A 427 -57.69 -7.88 -3.97
CA ILE A 427 -58.62 -6.75 -3.83
C ILE A 427 -59.22 -6.40 -5.20
N GLY A 428 -60.15 -7.22 -5.69
CA GLY A 428 -60.92 -6.89 -6.88
C GLY A 428 -61.80 -5.64 -6.66
N MET A 429 -61.74 -4.70 -7.59
CA MET A 429 -62.57 -3.49 -7.58
C MET A 429 -63.99 -3.83 -8.08
N ARG A 430 -64.87 -4.21 -7.15
CA ARG A 430 -66.30 -4.49 -7.38
C ARG A 430 -67.17 -3.62 -6.47
N ASP A 431 -68.49 -3.67 -6.67
CA ASP A 431 -69.44 -3.09 -5.73
C ASP A 431 -69.19 -3.61 -4.31
N VAL A 432 -69.37 -2.75 -3.31
CA VAL A 432 -69.01 -3.01 -1.91
C VAL A 432 -69.53 -4.36 -1.41
N SER A 433 -70.78 -4.72 -1.73
CA SER A 433 -71.40 -5.99 -1.30
C SER A 433 -70.85 -7.26 -1.96
N THR A 434 -70.11 -7.14 -3.05
CA THR A 434 -69.48 -8.24 -3.78
C THR A 434 -67.96 -8.10 -3.86
N SER A 435 -67.42 -7.10 -3.16
CA SER A 435 -65.98 -6.90 -3.03
C SER A 435 -65.34 -8.07 -2.30
N ASP A 436 -64.07 -8.32 -2.60
CA ASP A 436 -63.35 -9.45 -2.03
C ASP A 436 -63.14 -9.25 -0.51
N ILE A 437 -62.87 -8.01 -0.06
CA ILE A 437 -62.76 -7.67 1.37
C ILE A 437 -64.09 -7.93 2.10
N PHE A 438 -65.22 -7.42 1.58
CA PHE A 438 -66.53 -7.64 2.20
C PHE A 438 -66.87 -9.14 2.27
N THR A 439 -66.65 -9.85 1.16
CA THR A 439 -66.94 -11.29 1.07
C THR A 439 -66.08 -12.08 2.05
N TYR A 440 -64.78 -11.75 2.16
CA TYR A 440 -63.86 -12.39 3.09
C TYR A 440 -64.25 -12.13 4.54
N LEU A 441 -64.51 -10.87 4.90
CA LEU A 441 -64.92 -10.49 6.25
C LEU A 441 -66.27 -11.10 6.66
N SER A 442 -67.19 -11.27 5.72
CA SER A 442 -68.53 -11.83 6.00
C SER A 442 -68.54 -13.29 6.44
N LYS A 443 -67.42 -14.03 6.32
CA LYS A 443 -67.31 -15.44 6.69
C LYS A 443 -67.19 -15.61 8.21
N ILE A 444 -68.00 -16.50 8.77
CA ILE A 444 -68.02 -16.77 10.23
C ILE A 444 -67.35 -18.10 10.60
N ASN A 445 -67.04 -18.95 9.62
CA ASN A 445 -66.28 -20.18 9.80
C ASN A 445 -65.51 -20.56 8.54
N ASP A 446 -64.63 -21.55 8.68
CA ASP A 446 -63.78 -22.04 7.57
C ASP A 446 -64.56 -22.87 6.53
N VAL A 447 -65.79 -23.30 6.86
CA VAL A 447 -66.68 -24.08 6.00
C VAL A 447 -67.48 -23.18 5.03
N GLY A 448 -67.37 -21.85 5.18
CA GLY A 448 -67.94 -20.86 4.26
C GLY A 448 -69.32 -20.34 4.64
N ASP A 449 -69.79 -20.58 5.87
CA ASP A 449 -70.98 -19.88 6.36
C ASP A 449 -70.70 -18.38 6.49
N ASN A 450 -71.71 -17.56 6.18
CA ASN A 450 -71.62 -16.11 6.29
C ASN A 450 -72.58 -15.57 7.37
N VAL A 451 -72.31 -14.34 7.81
CA VAL A 451 -73.08 -13.67 8.86
C VAL A 451 -74.59 -13.66 8.53
N THR A 452 -74.95 -13.38 7.28
CA THR A 452 -76.35 -13.34 6.81
C THR A 452 -77.06 -14.68 6.97
N LYS A 453 -76.36 -15.80 6.70
CA LYS A 453 -76.90 -17.15 6.85
C LYS A 453 -77.17 -17.48 8.31
N VAL A 454 -76.21 -17.17 9.20
CA VAL A 454 -76.36 -17.40 10.65
C VAL A 454 -77.51 -16.57 11.23
N ILE A 455 -77.58 -15.28 10.88
CA ILE A 455 -78.69 -14.41 11.30
C ILE A 455 -80.03 -14.97 10.80
N SER A 456 -80.10 -15.38 9.53
CA SER A 456 -81.34 -15.90 8.95
C SER A 456 -81.79 -17.21 9.61
N GLN A 457 -80.86 -18.12 9.91
CA GLN A 457 -81.14 -19.35 10.63
C GLN A 457 -81.60 -19.08 12.07
N TRP A 458 -80.92 -18.17 12.77
CA TRP A 458 -81.29 -17.81 14.13
C TRP A 458 -82.67 -17.14 14.19
N VAL A 459 -82.98 -16.20 13.28
CA VAL A 459 -84.30 -15.55 13.23
C VAL A 459 -85.40 -16.53 12.85
N ALA A 460 -85.16 -17.46 11.92
CA ALA A 460 -86.15 -18.48 11.58
C ALA A 460 -86.48 -19.38 12.79
N ASN A 461 -85.47 -19.73 13.59
CA ASN A 461 -85.65 -20.48 14.84
C ASN A 461 -86.40 -19.64 15.89
N LEU A 462 -86.08 -18.35 16.03
CA LEU A 462 -86.79 -17.43 16.91
C LEU A 462 -88.28 -17.33 16.53
N GLU A 463 -88.57 -17.17 15.24
CA GLU A 463 -89.94 -17.12 14.71
C GLU A 463 -90.70 -18.40 15.04
N GLN A 464 -90.11 -19.57 14.75
CA GLN A 464 -90.73 -20.86 15.04
C GLN A 464 -91.00 -21.06 16.53
N ASN A 465 -90.04 -20.73 17.39
CA ASN A 465 -90.20 -20.80 18.84
C ASN A 465 -91.31 -19.87 19.35
N CYS A 466 -91.46 -18.69 18.76
CA CYS A 466 -92.58 -17.79 19.06
C CYS A 466 -93.92 -18.39 18.62
N LEU A 467 -93.99 -18.98 17.43
CA LEU A 467 -95.21 -19.64 16.91
C LEU A 467 -95.68 -20.79 17.80
N ASP A 468 -94.75 -21.53 18.40
CA ASP A 468 -95.06 -22.60 19.33
C ASP A 468 -95.47 -22.07 20.71
N ARG A 469 -94.86 -20.97 21.20
CA ARG A 469 -95.27 -20.29 22.44
C ARG A 469 -96.67 -19.69 22.39
N ILE A 470 -97.13 -19.22 21.22
CA ILE A 470 -98.52 -18.74 21.01
C ILE A 470 -99.56 -19.80 21.45
N LYS A 471 -99.22 -21.10 21.34
CA LYS A 471 -100.09 -22.22 21.71
C LYS A 471 -100.10 -22.53 23.22
N SER A 472 -99.19 -21.93 24.00
CA SER A 472 -99.02 -22.20 25.44
C SER A 472 -99.85 -21.27 26.33
N LYS A 473 -100.05 -21.64 27.62
CA LYS A 473 -100.79 -20.84 28.61
C LYS A 473 -100.02 -19.62 29.15
N THR A 474 -98.71 -19.53 28.92
CA THR A 474 -97.84 -18.44 29.38
C THR A 474 -97.05 -17.90 28.18
N ARG A 475 -97.64 -16.95 27.46
CA ARG A 475 -97.14 -16.48 26.15
C ARG A 475 -95.95 -15.52 26.26
N ASP A 476 -96.12 -14.39 26.96
CA ASP A 476 -95.15 -13.29 27.18
C ASP A 476 -94.10 -13.15 26.06
N LEU A 477 -94.60 -12.98 24.83
CA LEU A 477 -93.78 -13.02 23.62
C LEU A 477 -92.80 -11.86 23.57
N ARG A 478 -93.18 -10.67 24.08
CA ARG A 478 -92.29 -9.52 24.15
C ARG A 478 -91.06 -9.83 24.99
N LYS A 479 -91.24 -10.33 26.22
CA LYS A 479 -90.13 -10.64 27.12
C LYS A 479 -89.26 -11.78 26.58
N PHE A 480 -89.87 -12.78 25.93
CA PHE A 480 -89.13 -13.86 25.28
C PHE A 480 -88.28 -13.37 24.10
N ILE A 481 -88.86 -12.62 23.16
CA ILE A 481 -88.15 -12.08 22.00
C ILE A 481 -87.01 -11.17 22.47
N SER A 482 -87.27 -10.27 23.43
CA SER A 482 -86.23 -9.41 23.99
C SER A 482 -85.10 -10.21 24.65
N ALA A 483 -85.40 -11.24 25.43
CA ALA A 483 -84.38 -12.06 26.09
C ALA A 483 -83.50 -12.86 25.11
N GLU A 484 -84.11 -13.48 24.09
CA GLU A 484 -83.36 -14.20 23.04
C GLU A 484 -82.56 -13.23 22.16
N TYR A 485 -83.14 -12.07 21.81
CA TYR A 485 -82.44 -11.01 21.09
C TYR A 485 -81.22 -10.52 21.88
N ASP A 486 -81.38 -10.17 23.16
CA ASP A 486 -80.28 -9.73 24.02
C ASP A 486 -79.20 -10.80 24.18
N LYS A 487 -79.61 -12.07 24.26
CA LYS A 487 -78.68 -13.20 24.31
C LYS A 487 -77.88 -13.31 23.00
N PHE A 488 -78.54 -13.23 21.84
CA PHE A 488 -77.85 -13.26 20.55
C PHE A 488 -76.92 -12.06 20.37
N MET A 489 -77.38 -10.86 20.76
CA MET A 489 -76.56 -9.65 20.75
C MET A 489 -75.31 -9.80 21.63
N ARG A 490 -75.43 -10.37 22.84
CA ARG A 490 -74.28 -10.66 23.70
C ARG A 490 -73.34 -11.73 23.10
N GLN A 491 -73.89 -12.80 22.53
CA GLN A 491 -73.08 -13.90 22.00
C GLN A 491 -72.37 -13.54 20.69
N GLN A 492 -72.93 -12.64 19.88
CA GLN A 492 -72.44 -12.36 18.53
C GLN A 492 -71.84 -10.96 18.39
N PHE A 493 -72.44 -9.94 19.01
CA PHE A 493 -72.11 -8.52 18.79
C PHE A 493 -71.48 -7.81 20.00
N ASN A 494 -71.13 -8.52 21.07
CA ASN A 494 -70.55 -7.91 22.27
C ASN A 494 -69.10 -7.45 22.04
N VAL A 495 -68.77 -6.24 22.47
CA VAL A 495 -67.46 -5.60 22.28
C VAL A 495 -66.58 -5.72 23.54
N GLY A 496 -66.73 -6.81 24.31
CA GLY A 496 -65.94 -7.07 25.53
C GLY A 496 -64.50 -7.49 25.22
N GLY A 497 -63.67 -7.72 26.26
CA GLY A 497 -62.32 -8.29 26.10
C GLY A 497 -62.33 -9.74 25.59
N LEU A 498 -61.16 -10.31 25.26
CA LEU A 498 -60.97 -11.61 24.55
C LEU A 498 -61.85 -12.79 25.04
N ASP A 499 -62.18 -12.85 26.33
CA ASP A 499 -63.00 -13.92 26.94
C ASP A 499 -64.52 -13.63 26.98
N ALA A 500 -64.92 -12.40 26.63
CA ALA A 500 -66.31 -11.92 26.65
C ALA A 500 -66.77 -11.32 25.30
N GLU A 501 -65.92 -11.33 24.28
CA GLU A 501 -66.18 -10.80 22.94
C GLU A 501 -67.17 -11.69 22.16
N GLY A 502 -68.11 -11.08 21.44
CA GLY A 502 -69.07 -11.80 20.62
C GLY A 502 -68.39 -12.46 19.41
N GLU A 503 -68.91 -13.60 18.97
CA GLU A 503 -68.28 -14.41 17.91
C GLU A 503 -68.12 -13.65 16.58
N PHE A 504 -69.11 -12.85 16.16
CA PHE A 504 -68.98 -12.03 14.95
C PHE A 504 -67.91 -10.96 15.12
N VAL A 505 -67.85 -10.29 16.28
CA VAL A 505 -66.83 -9.26 16.55
C VAL A 505 -65.44 -9.89 16.48
N LYS A 506 -65.20 -10.96 17.24
CA LYS A 506 -63.92 -11.68 17.27
C LYS A 506 -63.51 -12.18 15.89
N ARG A 507 -64.44 -12.79 15.14
CA ARG A 507 -64.14 -13.36 13.82
C ARG A 507 -63.86 -12.27 12.78
N ILE A 508 -64.65 -11.20 12.75
CA ILE A 508 -64.53 -10.12 11.75
C ILE A 508 -63.36 -9.19 12.09
N LYS A 509 -63.36 -8.60 13.29
CA LYS A 509 -62.42 -7.55 13.69
C LYS A 509 -61.01 -8.05 14.01
N THR A 510 -60.86 -9.33 14.36
CA THR A 510 -59.57 -9.90 14.75
C THR A 510 -59.13 -10.97 13.75
N ILE A 511 -59.82 -12.11 13.69
CA ILE A 511 -59.32 -13.29 12.94
C ILE A 511 -59.27 -13.03 11.43
N ASN A 512 -60.38 -12.59 10.82
CA ASN A 512 -60.45 -12.38 9.38
C ASN A 512 -59.65 -11.15 8.96
N LYS A 513 -59.70 -10.06 9.74
CA LYS A 513 -58.89 -8.85 9.50
C LYS A 513 -57.39 -9.17 9.45
N ASP A 514 -56.85 -9.80 10.49
CA ASP A 514 -55.42 -10.11 10.58
C ASP A 514 -54.97 -11.13 9.53
N ALA A 515 -55.83 -12.10 9.20
CA ALA A 515 -55.55 -13.06 8.13
C ALA A 515 -55.49 -12.38 6.75
N PHE A 516 -56.47 -11.53 6.45
CA PHE A 516 -56.54 -10.79 5.18
C PHE A 516 -55.35 -9.83 5.04
N LEU A 517 -55.05 -9.03 6.07
CA LEU A 517 -53.92 -8.11 6.08
C LEU A 517 -52.59 -8.82 5.87
N ARG A 518 -52.37 -9.97 6.49
CA ARG A 518 -51.15 -10.77 6.27
C ARG A 518 -51.04 -11.25 4.83
N GLN A 519 -52.11 -11.86 4.30
CA GLN A 519 -52.13 -12.38 2.94
C GLN A 519 -51.90 -11.27 1.89
N THR A 520 -52.60 -10.15 2.03
CA THR A 520 -52.45 -9.02 1.11
C THR A 520 -51.10 -8.31 1.25
N SER A 521 -50.55 -8.21 2.47
CA SER A 521 -49.22 -7.62 2.67
C SER A 521 -48.12 -8.47 2.01
N GLU A 522 -48.22 -9.79 2.09
CA GLU A 522 -47.30 -10.71 1.42
C GLU A 522 -47.43 -10.61 -0.10
N ALA A 523 -48.66 -10.57 -0.62
CA ALA A 523 -48.91 -10.35 -2.05
C ALA A 523 -48.36 -9.00 -2.54
N LEU A 524 -48.47 -7.94 -1.73
CA LEU A 524 -47.94 -6.61 -2.03
C LEU A 524 -46.42 -6.62 -2.13
N LEU A 525 -45.71 -7.26 -1.19
CA LEU A 525 -44.25 -7.38 -1.24
C LEU A 525 -43.77 -8.14 -2.49
N ASN A 526 -44.44 -9.25 -2.82
CA ASN A 526 -44.13 -10.03 -4.03
C ASN A 526 -44.37 -9.23 -5.31
N GLU A 527 -45.45 -8.45 -5.36
CA GLU A 527 -45.77 -7.61 -6.52
C GLU A 527 -44.79 -6.44 -6.66
N VAL A 528 -44.34 -5.83 -5.56
CA VAL A 528 -43.29 -4.80 -5.56
C VAL A 528 -41.97 -5.37 -6.10
N GLY A 529 -41.57 -6.56 -5.65
CA GLY A 529 -40.38 -7.25 -6.21
C GLY A 529 -40.50 -7.46 -7.72
N ARG A 530 -41.65 -8.01 -8.16
CA ARG A 530 -41.95 -8.22 -9.59
C ARG A 530 -41.90 -6.92 -10.41
N MET A 531 -42.37 -5.81 -9.86
CA MET A 531 -42.33 -4.49 -10.51
C MET A 531 -40.91 -3.97 -10.68
N ILE A 532 -40.07 -4.08 -9.65
CA ILE A 532 -38.70 -3.54 -9.68
C ILE A 532 -37.81 -4.36 -10.62
N ASP A 533 -37.96 -5.69 -10.61
CA ASP A 533 -37.21 -6.59 -11.48
C ASP A 533 -37.65 -6.49 -12.95
N ASN A 534 -38.85 -5.96 -13.22
CA ASN A 534 -39.31 -5.70 -14.58
C ASN A 534 -38.64 -4.46 -15.17
N ARG A 535 -37.87 -4.67 -16.25
CA ARG A 535 -37.15 -3.62 -16.98
C ARG A 535 -38.01 -2.45 -17.49
N ASN A 536 -39.29 -2.68 -17.74
CA ASN A 536 -40.22 -1.65 -18.22
C ASN A 536 -40.86 -0.84 -17.08
N ILE A 537 -40.74 -1.27 -15.83
CA ILE A 537 -41.34 -0.61 -14.66
C ILE A 537 -40.24 0.04 -13.83
N ARG A 538 -39.36 -0.73 -13.19
CA ARG A 538 -38.30 -0.25 -12.29
C ARG A 538 -38.83 0.58 -11.11
N ILE A 539 -37.93 1.11 -10.30
CA ILE A 539 -38.23 1.73 -9.00
C ILE A 539 -39.20 2.91 -9.14
N ASP A 540 -38.95 3.84 -10.07
CA ASP A 540 -39.76 5.06 -10.19
C ASP A 540 -41.21 4.76 -10.58
N LEU A 541 -41.43 3.87 -11.56
CA LEU A 541 -42.79 3.51 -11.96
C LEU A 541 -43.46 2.60 -10.91
N ALA A 542 -42.71 1.76 -10.19
CA ALA A 542 -43.24 0.99 -9.07
C ALA A 542 -43.76 1.92 -7.95
N ILE A 543 -43.05 3.00 -7.63
CA ILE A 543 -43.52 4.02 -6.68
C ILE A 543 -44.80 4.69 -7.19
N LYS A 544 -44.86 5.04 -8.48
CA LYS A 544 -46.09 5.57 -9.09
C LYS A 544 -47.26 4.57 -9.03
N CYS A 545 -47.01 3.28 -9.28
CA CYS A 545 -48.00 2.21 -9.12
C CYS A 545 -48.54 2.16 -7.69
N LEU A 546 -47.65 2.18 -6.69
CA LEU A 546 -48.01 2.16 -5.28
C LEU A 546 -48.86 3.38 -4.88
N SER A 547 -48.50 4.57 -5.39
CA SER A 547 -49.31 5.78 -5.19
C SER A 547 -50.70 5.65 -5.83
N SER A 548 -50.81 5.12 -7.04
CA SER A 548 -52.11 4.85 -7.67
C SER A 548 -52.93 3.77 -6.94
N ILE A 549 -52.30 2.77 -6.33
CA ILE A 549 -52.97 1.80 -5.45
C ILE A 549 -53.55 2.53 -4.23
N CYS A 550 -52.79 3.43 -3.59
CA CYS A 550 -53.29 4.24 -2.48
C CYS A 550 -54.51 5.09 -2.87
N GLU A 551 -54.51 5.68 -4.07
CA GLU A 551 -55.69 6.42 -4.57
C GLU A 551 -56.91 5.50 -4.76
N LEU A 552 -56.74 4.29 -5.29
CA LEU A 552 -57.82 3.33 -5.45
C LEU A 552 -58.36 2.83 -4.10
N LEU A 553 -57.48 2.69 -3.10
CA LEU A 553 -57.88 2.38 -1.72
C LEU A 553 -58.68 3.54 -1.11
N ASP A 554 -58.34 4.80 -1.41
CA ASP A 554 -59.15 5.97 -1.00
C ASP A 554 -60.55 5.95 -1.61
N GLU A 555 -60.68 5.57 -2.87
CA GLU A 555 -61.97 5.36 -3.53
C GLU A 555 -62.80 4.25 -2.84
N GLN A 556 -62.16 3.16 -2.41
CA GLN A 556 -62.81 2.11 -1.63
C GLN A 556 -63.22 2.57 -0.24
N ILE A 557 -62.35 3.26 0.50
CA ILE A 557 -62.65 3.80 1.84
C ILE A 557 -63.88 4.70 1.77
N LYS A 558 -63.96 5.57 0.76
CA LYS A 558 -65.14 6.40 0.52
C LYS A 558 -66.39 5.55 0.28
N SER A 559 -66.29 4.53 -0.55
CA SER A 559 -67.41 3.64 -0.88
C SER A 559 -67.94 2.87 0.34
N TYR A 560 -67.05 2.31 1.17
CA TYR A 560 -67.43 1.64 2.43
C TYR A 560 -68.05 2.61 3.43
N ASN A 561 -67.50 3.82 3.58
CA ASN A 561 -68.07 4.84 4.48
C ASN A 561 -69.48 5.27 4.04
N ASP A 562 -69.72 5.43 2.74
CA ASP A 562 -71.05 5.76 2.22
C ASP A 562 -72.05 4.61 2.46
N ASP A 563 -71.63 3.35 2.33
CA ASP A 563 -72.44 2.18 2.64
C ASP A 563 -72.70 2.00 4.12
N PHE A 564 -71.71 2.24 4.98
CA PHE A 564 -71.86 2.27 6.43
C PHE A 564 -72.97 3.25 6.83
N LYS A 565 -72.93 4.49 6.32
CA LYS A 565 -73.96 5.51 6.58
C LYS A 565 -75.34 5.09 6.08
N ARG A 566 -75.42 4.44 4.92
CA ARG A 566 -76.67 3.87 4.39
C ARG A 566 -77.21 2.79 5.32
N ALA A 567 -76.36 1.87 5.77
CA ALA A 567 -76.73 0.79 6.69
C ALA A 567 -77.16 1.32 8.06
N GLU A 568 -76.47 2.34 8.59
CA GLU A 568 -76.82 3.02 9.84
C GLU A 568 -78.23 3.65 9.77
N ALA A 569 -78.49 4.44 8.73
CA ALA A 569 -79.80 5.06 8.52
C ALA A 569 -80.93 4.02 8.37
N GLN A 570 -80.65 2.88 7.73
CA GLN A 570 -81.60 1.77 7.64
C GLN A 570 -81.78 1.05 8.98
N ALA A 571 -80.71 0.83 9.74
CA ALA A 571 -80.75 0.21 11.06
C ALA A 571 -81.65 1.01 12.01
N THR A 572 -81.53 2.34 12.04
CA THR A 572 -82.41 3.20 12.86
C THR A 572 -83.90 3.02 12.52
N LYS A 573 -84.23 2.93 11.22
CA LYS A 573 -85.60 2.66 10.77
C LYS A 573 -86.09 1.28 11.20
N TRP A 574 -85.23 0.27 11.15
CA TRP A 574 -85.56 -1.07 11.61
C TRP A 574 -85.73 -1.15 13.13
N THR A 575 -84.92 -0.45 13.92
CA THR A 575 -85.09 -0.34 15.38
C THR A 575 -86.47 0.19 15.75
N GLN A 576 -86.92 1.28 15.12
CA GLN A 576 -88.27 1.83 15.34
C GLN A 576 -89.37 0.82 14.97
N LYS A 577 -89.17 0.03 13.91
CA LYS A 577 -90.12 -1.03 13.52
C LYS A 577 -90.13 -2.19 14.50
N ILE A 578 -88.98 -2.57 15.05
CA ILE A 578 -88.87 -3.62 16.09
C ILE A 578 -89.59 -3.15 17.36
N GLU A 579 -89.35 -1.92 17.83
CA GLU A 579 -90.02 -1.36 19.01
C GLU A 579 -91.53 -1.31 18.84
N ARG A 580 -92.02 -0.79 17.70
CA ARG A 580 -93.45 -0.80 17.37
C ARG A 580 -94.00 -2.22 17.29
N GLY A 581 -93.29 -3.14 16.67
CA GLY A 581 -93.69 -4.55 16.57
C GLY A 581 -93.83 -5.22 17.95
N LEU A 582 -92.83 -5.02 18.83
CA LEU A 582 -92.84 -5.52 20.21
C LEU A 582 -93.94 -4.87 21.06
N GLN A 583 -94.21 -3.57 20.86
CA GLN A 583 -95.32 -2.88 21.53
C GLN A 583 -96.67 -3.44 21.09
N ILE A 584 -96.90 -3.57 19.78
CA ILE A 584 -98.14 -4.13 19.22
C ILE A 584 -98.33 -5.58 19.70
N LEU A 585 -97.27 -6.38 19.75
CA LEU A 585 -97.31 -7.75 20.30
C LEU A 585 -97.75 -7.75 21.77
N SER A 586 -97.21 -6.85 22.60
CA SER A 586 -97.56 -6.72 24.02
C SER A 586 -99.01 -6.26 24.25
N GLU A 587 -99.52 -5.36 23.40
CA GLU A 587 -100.90 -4.86 23.46
C GLU A 587 -101.90 -5.93 22.97
N SER A 588 -101.55 -6.63 21.88
CA SER A 588 -102.39 -7.65 21.24
C SER A 588 -102.47 -8.98 22.02
N GLU A 589 -101.54 -9.24 22.95
CA GLU A 589 -101.56 -10.44 23.80
C GLU A 589 -102.66 -10.41 24.88
N ASN A 590 -103.07 -9.22 25.31
CA ASN A 590 -104.04 -9.03 26.41
C ASN A 590 -105.48 -8.82 25.92
N ASP A 591 -105.70 -8.77 24.60
CA ASP A 591 -107.00 -8.44 24.01
C ASP A 591 -107.79 -9.72 23.64
N TRP A 592 -109.02 -9.83 24.14
CA TRP A 592 -109.84 -11.05 24.07
C TRP A 592 -110.40 -11.36 22.66
N LEU A 593 -110.34 -10.38 21.76
CA LEU A 593 -110.93 -10.43 20.41
C LEU A 593 -110.01 -11.01 19.31
N TYR A 594 -108.69 -11.12 19.52
CA TYR A 594 -107.73 -11.50 18.46
C TYR A 594 -107.14 -12.91 18.63
N ARG A 595 -107.83 -13.92 18.08
CA ARG A 595 -107.45 -15.35 18.13
C ARG A 595 -106.27 -15.69 17.21
N ASN A 596 -105.05 -15.78 17.74
CA ASN A 596 -103.83 -16.43 17.20
C ASN A 596 -103.28 -15.97 15.81
N LEU A 597 -104.10 -15.76 14.78
CA LEU A 597 -103.65 -15.45 13.42
C LEU A 597 -102.96 -14.08 13.35
N THR A 598 -103.52 -13.08 14.04
CA THR A 598 -102.96 -11.71 14.13
C THR A 598 -101.60 -11.71 14.83
N LEU A 599 -101.45 -12.47 15.92
CA LEU A 599 -100.17 -12.63 16.63
C LEU A 599 -99.09 -13.28 15.75
N ARG A 600 -99.46 -14.29 14.93
CA ARG A 600 -98.52 -14.90 13.98
C ARG A 600 -97.99 -13.90 12.96
N THR A 601 -98.86 -13.05 12.42
CA THR A 601 -98.48 -12.01 11.45
C THR A 601 -97.54 -10.97 12.07
N TYR A 602 -97.82 -10.50 13.28
CA TYR A 602 -96.93 -9.54 13.96
C TYR A 602 -95.61 -10.16 14.43
N VAL A 603 -95.60 -11.44 14.85
CA VAL A 603 -94.35 -12.18 15.12
C VAL A 603 -93.50 -12.24 13.86
N LYS A 604 -94.08 -12.60 12.71
CA LYS A 604 -93.36 -12.64 11.44
C LYS A 604 -92.81 -11.27 11.05
N HIS A 605 -93.61 -10.21 11.11
CA HIS A 605 -93.16 -8.84 10.81
C HIS A 605 -92.06 -8.35 11.77
N THR A 606 -92.14 -8.71 13.05
CA THR A 606 -91.12 -8.35 14.06
C THR A 606 -89.84 -9.13 13.84
N SER A 607 -89.92 -10.45 13.57
CA SER A 607 -88.77 -11.29 13.19
C SER A 607 -88.11 -10.79 11.90
N ASP A 608 -88.88 -10.41 10.89
CA ASP A 608 -88.37 -9.81 9.66
C ASP A 608 -87.63 -8.50 9.92
N ALA A 609 -88.19 -7.63 10.77
CA ALA A 609 -87.54 -6.39 11.19
C ALA A 609 -86.24 -6.65 11.98
N ILE A 610 -86.23 -7.64 12.88
CA ILE A 610 -85.03 -8.08 13.62
C ILE A 610 -83.95 -8.60 12.66
N ARG A 611 -84.32 -9.45 11.69
CA ARG A 611 -83.40 -9.96 10.66
C ARG A 611 -82.77 -8.83 9.86
N SER A 612 -83.58 -7.89 9.38
CA SER A 612 -83.08 -6.74 8.63
C SER A 612 -82.17 -5.86 9.48
N TYR A 613 -82.53 -5.58 10.74
CA TYR A 613 -81.67 -4.83 11.66
C TYR A 613 -80.32 -5.53 11.90
N LEU A 614 -80.33 -6.82 12.24
CA LEU A 614 -79.11 -7.57 12.52
C LEU A 614 -78.19 -7.65 11.30
N ASN A 615 -78.76 -7.81 10.09
CA ASN A 615 -78.00 -7.75 8.85
C ASN A 615 -77.39 -6.36 8.60
N MET A 616 -78.12 -5.27 8.90
CA MET A 616 -77.56 -3.91 8.82
C MET A 616 -76.44 -3.70 9.85
N ARG A 617 -76.59 -4.20 11.08
CA ARG A 617 -75.56 -4.12 12.12
C ARG A 617 -74.31 -4.90 11.76
N ALA A 618 -74.47 -6.11 11.20
CA ALA A 618 -73.35 -6.87 10.64
C ALA A 618 -72.66 -6.15 9.49
N ARG A 619 -73.44 -5.55 8.58
CA ARG A 619 -72.92 -4.74 7.47
C ARG A 619 -72.07 -3.58 7.97
N MET A 620 -72.57 -2.81 8.93
CA MET A 620 -71.82 -1.71 9.56
C MET A 620 -70.49 -2.19 10.14
N MET A 621 -70.46 -3.33 10.84
CA MET A 621 -69.23 -3.88 11.40
C MET A 621 -68.23 -4.30 10.32
N ILE A 622 -68.70 -4.94 9.24
CA ILE A 622 -67.85 -5.35 8.12
C ILE A 622 -67.30 -4.12 7.40
N ASP A 623 -68.15 -3.13 7.09
CA ASP A 623 -67.74 -1.91 6.37
C ASP A 623 -66.73 -1.09 7.19
N GLU A 624 -66.94 -0.95 8.51
CA GLU A 624 -65.99 -0.31 9.43
C GLU A 624 -64.64 -1.04 9.43
N THR A 625 -64.66 -2.37 9.56
CA THR A 625 -63.44 -3.20 9.55
C THR A 625 -62.73 -3.15 8.19
N ALA A 626 -63.49 -3.06 7.10
CA ALA A 626 -62.94 -2.93 5.75
C ALA A 626 -62.22 -1.58 5.55
N VAL A 627 -62.77 -0.49 6.10
CA VAL A 627 -62.10 0.82 6.13
C VAL A 627 -60.78 0.72 6.89
N GLU A 628 -60.78 0.09 8.08
CA GLU A 628 -59.55 -0.11 8.86
C GLU A 628 -58.49 -0.91 8.08
N ILE A 629 -58.88 -1.97 7.35
CA ILE A 629 -57.97 -2.74 6.50
C ILE A 629 -57.36 -1.85 5.41
N CYS A 630 -58.19 -1.08 4.69
CA CYS A 630 -57.72 -0.19 3.63
C CYS A 630 -56.75 0.87 4.18
N GLU A 631 -57.06 1.48 5.32
CA GLU A 631 -56.18 2.45 5.98
C GLU A 631 -54.84 1.84 6.40
N GLU A 632 -54.85 0.62 6.96
CA GLU A 632 -53.62 -0.05 7.37
C GLU A 632 -52.76 -0.45 6.15
N LEU A 633 -53.38 -0.91 5.06
CA LEU A 633 -52.68 -1.18 3.80
C LEU A 633 -52.07 0.10 3.21
N LYS A 634 -52.80 1.23 3.22
CA LYS A 634 -52.25 2.54 2.81
C LYS A 634 -51.06 2.94 3.67
N ASN A 635 -51.13 2.75 4.99
CA ASN A 635 -50.01 3.06 5.89
C ASN A 635 -48.78 2.18 5.60
N ARG A 636 -48.99 0.90 5.25
CA ARG A 636 -47.92 -0.03 4.85
C ARG A 636 -47.28 0.37 3.51
N ILE A 637 -48.09 0.69 2.50
CA ILE A 637 -47.60 1.21 1.21
C ILE A 637 -46.85 2.53 1.44
N GLY A 638 -47.44 3.40 2.24
CA GLY A 638 -46.89 4.70 2.62
C GLY A 638 -47.35 5.84 1.72
N TYR A 639 -46.62 6.95 1.81
CA TYR A 639 -46.92 8.19 1.10
C TYR A 639 -45.62 8.89 0.72
N GLU A 640 -45.73 9.78 -0.27
CA GLU A 640 -44.75 10.80 -0.60
C GLU A 640 -45.50 12.14 -0.61
N SER A 641 -45.20 13.04 0.32
CA SER A 641 -45.88 14.33 0.43
C SER A 641 -44.91 15.49 0.65
N GLU A 642 -45.12 16.57 -0.08
CA GLU A 642 -44.39 17.82 0.09
C GLU A 642 -44.96 18.60 1.28
N ILE A 643 -44.13 18.87 2.27
CA ILE A 643 -44.47 19.66 3.45
C ILE A 643 -43.64 20.94 3.39
N ARG A 644 -44.30 22.09 3.45
CA ARG A 644 -43.60 23.35 3.70
C ARG A 644 -43.26 23.47 5.18
N THR A 645 -41.97 23.47 5.49
CA THR A 645 -41.46 23.76 6.83
C THR A 645 -41.70 25.23 7.19
N THR A 646 -41.63 25.54 8.48
CA THR A 646 -41.88 26.88 9.03
C THR A 646 -40.92 27.97 8.51
N ASP A 647 -39.75 27.57 7.97
CA ASP A 647 -38.77 28.43 7.29
C ASP A 647 -39.00 28.55 5.77
N GLY A 648 -40.10 28.01 5.25
CA GLY A 648 -40.49 28.11 3.85
C GLY A 648 -39.82 27.11 2.91
N LYS A 649 -39.01 26.18 3.43
CA LYS A 649 -38.45 25.08 2.63
C LYS A 649 -39.50 24.01 2.37
N VAL A 650 -39.40 23.36 1.23
CA VAL A 650 -40.24 22.20 0.91
C VAL A 650 -39.45 20.96 1.30
N GLU A 651 -39.89 20.24 2.33
CA GLU A 651 -39.38 18.94 2.71
C GLU A 651 -40.34 17.85 2.24
N VAL A 652 -39.81 16.80 1.63
CA VAL A 652 -40.62 15.64 1.22
C VAL A 652 -40.66 14.65 2.37
N LYS A 653 -41.82 14.46 2.99
CA LYS A 653 -42.02 13.44 4.00
C LYS A 653 -42.45 12.14 3.32
N ARG A 654 -41.81 11.05 3.71
CA ARG A 654 -42.02 9.71 3.16
C ARG A 654 -42.29 8.70 4.27
N GLY A 655 -43.08 7.67 3.96
CA GLY A 655 -43.37 6.57 4.88
C GLY A 655 -43.59 5.25 4.15
N GLY A 656 -43.74 4.16 4.89
CA GLY A 656 -44.05 2.83 4.34
C GLY A 656 -43.02 2.30 3.34
N MET A 657 -43.47 1.42 2.44
CA MET A 657 -42.66 0.85 1.35
C MET A 657 -42.10 1.91 0.39
N ILE A 658 -42.83 3.00 0.14
CA ILE A 658 -42.35 4.09 -0.74
C ILE A 658 -41.05 4.70 -0.20
N LEU A 659 -40.95 4.93 1.12
CA LEU A 659 -39.69 5.39 1.73
C LEU A 659 -38.56 4.39 1.50
N GLU A 660 -38.83 3.09 1.66
CA GLU A 660 -37.83 2.04 1.50
C GLU A 660 -37.31 1.95 0.05
N LEU A 661 -38.18 2.13 -0.94
CA LEU A 661 -37.79 2.17 -2.36
C LEU A 661 -36.96 3.41 -2.70
N ARG A 662 -37.28 4.56 -2.12
CA ARG A 662 -36.45 5.77 -2.27
C ARG A 662 -35.09 5.63 -1.60
N GLN A 663 -35.02 4.97 -0.44
CA GLN A 663 -33.73 4.64 0.20
C GLN A 663 -32.89 3.68 -0.66
N LEU A 664 -33.54 2.71 -1.33
CA LEU A 664 -32.87 1.84 -2.29
C LEU A 664 -32.35 2.64 -3.50
N GLU A 665 -33.16 3.56 -4.04
CA GLU A 665 -32.74 4.49 -5.10
C GLU A 665 -31.52 5.32 -4.69
N ASP A 666 -31.51 5.90 -3.48
CA ASP A 666 -30.38 6.67 -2.95
C ASP A 666 -29.12 5.80 -2.81
N SER A 667 -29.27 4.55 -2.35
CA SER A 667 -28.16 3.59 -2.22
C SER A 667 -27.58 3.20 -3.58
N LEU A 668 -28.44 3.00 -4.58
CA LEU A 668 -28.03 2.76 -5.97
C LEU A 668 -27.31 3.98 -6.57
N ARG A 669 -27.77 5.20 -6.29
CA ARG A 669 -27.08 6.43 -6.72
C ARG A 669 -25.69 6.55 -6.08
N ALA A 670 -25.56 6.22 -4.80
CA ALA A 670 -24.27 6.17 -4.12
C ALA A 670 -23.34 5.11 -4.73
N LEU A 671 -23.87 3.93 -5.06
CA LEU A 671 -23.12 2.86 -5.74
C LEU A 671 -22.67 3.30 -7.13
N LYS A 672 -23.56 3.93 -7.92
CA LYS A 672 -23.22 4.49 -9.23
C LYS A 672 -22.05 5.47 -9.14
N ALA A 673 -22.08 6.39 -8.17
CA ALA A 673 -21.00 7.35 -7.98
C ALA A 673 -19.65 6.66 -7.69
N ARG A 674 -19.65 5.64 -6.81
CA ARG A 674 -18.45 4.84 -6.51
C ARG A 674 -17.90 4.11 -7.74
N LEU A 675 -18.78 3.51 -8.54
CA LEU A 675 -18.40 2.82 -9.78
C LEU A 675 -17.81 3.81 -10.81
N ASN A 676 -18.41 5.00 -10.95
CA ASN A 676 -17.88 6.06 -11.81
C ASN A 676 -16.51 6.55 -11.33
N ASP A 677 -16.32 6.81 -10.03
CA ASP A 677 -15.03 7.26 -9.48
C ASP A 677 -13.91 6.25 -9.77
N LYS A 678 -14.22 4.94 -9.67
CA LYS A 678 -13.28 3.88 -10.05
C LYS A 678 -13.01 3.84 -11.55
N PHE A 679 -14.05 3.93 -12.39
CA PHE A 679 -13.89 4.03 -13.84
C PHE A 679 -12.96 5.20 -14.22
N ASP A 680 -13.23 6.40 -13.72
CA ASP A 680 -12.43 7.61 -13.97
C ASP A 680 -10.97 7.44 -13.51
N SER A 681 -10.75 6.71 -12.41
CA SER A 681 -9.40 6.41 -11.90
C SER A 681 -8.63 5.45 -12.82
N TYR A 682 -9.28 4.44 -13.39
CA TYR A 682 -8.64 3.44 -14.24
C TYR A 682 -8.44 3.91 -15.70
N ASP A 683 -9.40 4.68 -16.24
CA ASP A 683 -9.34 5.24 -17.61
C ASP A 683 -8.32 6.39 -17.76
N ARG A 684 -7.86 6.95 -16.63
CA ARG A 684 -6.88 8.03 -16.63
C ARG A 684 -5.61 7.60 -17.39
N ALA A 685 -5.35 8.27 -18.50
CA ALA A 685 -4.15 8.09 -19.29
C ALA A 685 -2.91 8.58 -18.52
N GLU A 686 -1.98 7.67 -18.26
CA GLU A 686 -0.70 7.99 -17.63
C GLU A 686 0.36 8.26 -18.69
N GLN A 687 0.93 9.47 -18.63
CA GLN A 687 2.15 9.78 -19.36
C GLN A 687 3.33 9.41 -18.49
N HIS A 688 4.32 8.77 -19.10
CA HIS A 688 5.56 8.35 -18.46
C HIS A 688 6.73 8.72 -19.37
N VAL A 689 7.84 9.17 -18.80
CA VAL A 689 9.07 9.56 -19.49
C VAL A 689 9.97 8.34 -19.79
N ILE A 690 10.04 7.37 -18.88
CA ILE A 690 10.80 6.12 -19.05
C ILE A 690 9.98 5.09 -19.84
N HIS A 691 8.69 4.93 -19.54
CA HIS A 691 7.81 3.95 -20.18
C HIS A 691 7.00 4.58 -21.33
N ILE A 692 6.65 3.76 -22.32
CA ILE A 692 5.81 4.15 -23.46
C ILE A 692 4.46 3.46 -23.31
N ASN A 693 3.49 4.20 -22.78
CA ASN A 693 2.10 3.77 -22.74
C ASN A 693 1.46 3.99 -24.12
N LEU A 694 0.98 2.91 -24.74
CA LEU A 694 0.33 2.97 -26.05
C LEU A 694 -1.16 3.31 -25.97
N TYR A 695 -1.77 3.14 -24.79
CA TYR A 695 -3.16 3.49 -24.53
C TYR A 695 -3.31 4.98 -24.25
N LYS A 696 -4.14 5.66 -25.04
CA LYS A 696 -4.39 7.10 -24.93
C LYS A 696 -5.87 7.40 -24.70
N LYS A 697 -6.14 8.60 -24.18
CA LYS A 697 -7.50 9.12 -24.04
C LYS A 697 -8.23 9.06 -25.40
N GLY A 698 -9.37 8.37 -25.43
CA GLY A 698 -10.16 8.11 -26.63
C GLY A 698 -10.12 6.65 -27.10
N ASP A 699 -9.07 5.90 -26.76
CA ASP A 699 -8.92 4.49 -27.15
C ASP A 699 -9.89 3.57 -26.36
N PHE A 700 -10.49 4.04 -25.25
CA PHE A 700 -11.46 3.28 -24.42
C PHE A 700 -12.59 2.61 -25.21
N ASN A 701 -13.15 3.31 -26.20
CA ASN A 701 -14.29 2.82 -26.99
C ASN A 701 -13.95 1.64 -27.91
N ASP A 702 -12.67 1.41 -28.18
CA ASP A 702 -12.21 0.23 -28.92
C ASP A 702 -12.28 -1.02 -28.03
N PHE A 703 -12.14 -0.83 -26.72
CA PHE A 703 -12.16 -1.90 -25.73
C PHE A 703 -13.55 -2.14 -25.12
N TYR A 704 -14.35 -1.09 -24.92
CA TYR A 704 -15.67 -1.14 -24.27
C TYR A 704 -16.77 -1.72 -25.18
N ARG A 705 -16.65 -3.02 -25.46
CA ARG A 705 -17.50 -3.79 -26.38
C ARG A 705 -17.68 -5.21 -25.87
N ILE A 706 -18.88 -5.76 -26.05
CA ILE A 706 -19.21 -7.15 -25.72
C ILE A 706 -19.57 -7.87 -27.02
N ASP A 707 -18.96 -9.03 -27.26
CA ASP A 707 -19.07 -9.79 -28.52
C ASP A 707 -18.79 -8.92 -29.76
N GLY A 708 -17.82 -7.99 -29.66
CA GLY A 708 -17.44 -7.04 -30.71
C GLY A 708 -18.41 -5.88 -30.94
N ARG A 709 -19.54 -5.83 -30.23
CA ARG A 709 -20.58 -4.80 -30.39
C ARG A 709 -20.47 -3.71 -29.32
N PRO A 710 -20.77 -2.45 -29.65
CA PRO A 710 -20.86 -1.40 -28.64
C PRO A 710 -22.01 -1.72 -27.67
N ILE A 711 -21.83 -1.33 -26.41
CA ILE A 711 -22.85 -1.50 -25.38
C ILE A 711 -23.93 -0.44 -25.59
N ASN A 712 -25.17 -0.89 -25.78
CA ASN A 712 -26.37 -0.07 -25.93
C ASN A 712 -27.51 -0.66 -25.09
N ASP A 713 -28.68 -0.02 -25.10
CA ASP A 713 -29.85 -0.45 -24.31
C ASP A 713 -30.25 -1.92 -24.53
N THR A 714 -30.15 -2.42 -25.77
CA THR A 714 -30.47 -3.83 -26.07
C THR A 714 -29.46 -4.78 -25.44
N THR A 715 -28.17 -4.43 -25.51
CA THR A 715 -27.10 -5.19 -24.86
C THR A 715 -27.25 -5.16 -23.34
N LEU A 716 -27.50 -3.98 -22.75
CA LEU A 716 -27.71 -3.82 -21.31
C LEU A 716 -28.91 -4.62 -20.80
N ALA A 717 -30.01 -4.65 -21.55
CA ALA A 717 -31.18 -5.45 -21.19
C ALA A 717 -30.87 -6.97 -21.15
N SER A 718 -30.02 -7.47 -22.05
CA SER A 718 -29.58 -8.86 -22.02
C SER A 718 -28.66 -9.16 -20.84
N ILE A 719 -27.77 -8.22 -20.51
CA ILE A 719 -26.81 -8.37 -19.40
C ILE A 719 -27.52 -8.29 -18.06
N ASP A 720 -28.52 -7.41 -17.93
CA ASP A 720 -29.40 -7.31 -16.75
C ASP A 720 -30.11 -8.64 -16.45
N GLU A 721 -30.73 -9.24 -17.47
CA GLU A 721 -31.40 -10.54 -17.34
C GLU A 721 -30.41 -11.65 -16.95
N GLU A 722 -29.22 -11.65 -17.55
CA GLU A 722 -28.16 -12.58 -17.19
C GLU A 722 -27.65 -12.37 -15.76
N PHE A 723 -27.49 -11.12 -15.32
CA PHE A 723 -27.04 -10.77 -13.98
C PHE A 723 -28.00 -11.31 -12.92
N LEU A 724 -29.29 -11.04 -13.06
CA LEU A 724 -30.32 -11.49 -12.11
C LEU A 724 -30.47 -13.02 -12.11
N THR A 725 -30.18 -13.68 -13.24
CA THR A 725 -30.26 -15.14 -13.35
C THR A 725 -29.00 -15.84 -12.79
N SER A 726 -27.82 -15.32 -13.08
CA SER A 726 -26.53 -16.00 -12.85
C SER A 726 -25.74 -15.53 -11.64
N SER A 727 -25.99 -14.32 -11.12
CA SER A 727 -25.27 -13.78 -9.95
C SER A 727 -25.88 -14.26 -8.63
N GLU A 728 -25.24 -13.96 -7.50
CA GLU A 728 -25.80 -14.20 -6.16
C GLU A 728 -27.04 -13.33 -5.87
N ILE A 729 -27.15 -12.17 -6.54
CA ILE A 729 -28.25 -11.23 -6.39
C ILE A 729 -29.34 -11.63 -7.39
N LYS A 730 -30.44 -12.20 -6.90
CA LYS A 730 -31.52 -12.72 -7.77
C LYS A 730 -32.61 -11.70 -8.05
N SER A 731 -32.72 -10.68 -7.19
CA SER A 731 -33.70 -9.61 -7.33
C SER A 731 -33.13 -8.28 -6.87
N LEU A 732 -33.55 -7.19 -7.51
CA LEU A 732 -33.14 -5.84 -7.12
C LEU A 732 -33.72 -5.44 -5.75
N ILE A 733 -34.80 -6.07 -5.29
CA ILE A 733 -35.32 -5.80 -3.94
C ILE A 733 -34.38 -6.33 -2.85
N GLU A 734 -33.61 -7.39 -3.11
CA GLU A 734 -32.65 -7.98 -2.17
C GLU A 734 -31.49 -7.02 -1.86
N LEU A 735 -31.16 -6.14 -2.82
CA LEU A 735 -30.13 -5.11 -2.65
C LEU A 735 -30.39 -4.23 -1.43
N LYS A 736 -31.67 -4.00 -1.07
CA LYS A 736 -32.04 -3.25 0.13
C LYS A 736 -31.42 -3.84 1.40
N SER A 737 -31.49 -5.16 1.56
CA SER A 737 -30.85 -5.85 2.69
C SER A 737 -29.33 -5.86 2.55
N LEU A 738 -28.82 -6.12 1.35
CA LEU A 738 -27.38 -6.24 1.10
C LEU A 738 -26.62 -4.93 1.32
N PHE A 739 -27.22 -3.78 0.98
CA PHE A 739 -26.65 -2.46 1.29
C PHE A 739 -26.53 -2.19 2.79
N ARG A 740 -27.41 -2.77 3.62
CA ARG A 740 -27.34 -2.66 5.09
C ARG A 740 -26.33 -3.64 5.68
N SER A 741 -26.34 -4.87 5.19
CA SER A 741 -25.40 -5.93 5.58
C SER A 741 -25.36 -6.98 4.47
N PRO A 742 -24.19 -7.29 3.89
CA PRO A 742 -22.83 -6.93 4.35
C PRO A 742 -22.33 -5.52 4.00
N GLY A 743 -23.03 -4.74 3.16
CA GLY A 743 -22.69 -3.35 2.85
C GLY A 743 -22.50 -3.05 1.35
N ILE A 744 -22.36 -1.77 1.00
CA ILE A 744 -22.22 -1.30 -0.39
C ILE A 744 -21.00 -1.89 -1.10
N GLN A 745 -19.89 -2.11 -0.40
CA GLN A 745 -18.65 -2.67 -0.97
C GLN A 745 -18.83 -4.11 -1.46
N TYR A 746 -19.66 -4.91 -0.78
CA TYR A 746 -19.96 -6.27 -1.23
C TYR A 746 -20.85 -6.26 -2.47
N VAL A 747 -21.88 -5.39 -2.51
CA VAL A 747 -22.71 -5.25 -3.72
C VAL A 747 -21.85 -4.81 -4.91
N GLU A 748 -20.95 -3.85 -4.68
CA GLU A 748 -19.98 -3.38 -5.66
C GLU A 748 -19.08 -4.52 -6.17
N SER A 749 -18.54 -5.37 -5.27
CA SER A 749 -17.68 -6.49 -5.68
C SER A 749 -18.44 -7.54 -6.49
N GLN A 750 -19.68 -7.88 -6.10
CA GLN A 750 -20.50 -8.83 -6.86
C GLN A 750 -20.79 -8.34 -8.28
N ILE A 751 -21.07 -7.05 -8.44
CA ILE A 751 -21.28 -6.44 -9.77
C ILE A 751 -19.96 -6.44 -10.56
N ALA A 752 -18.85 -6.04 -9.96
CA ALA A 752 -17.54 -6.02 -10.62
C ALA A 752 -17.09 -7.43 -11.06
N ASP A 753 -17.28 -8.45 -10.23
CA ASP A 753 -16.94 -9.85 -10.54
C ASP A 753 -17.79 -10.42 -11.68
N PHE A 754 -19.05 -9.99 -11.80
CA PHE A 754 -19.89 -10.33 -12.93
C PHE A 754 -19.47 -9.58 -14.20
N CYS A 755 -19.25 -8.27 -14.12
CA CYS A 755 -18.91 -7.42 -15.25
C CYS A 755 -17.52 -7.75 -15.84
N SER A 756 -16.52 -8.07 -15.00
CA SER A 756 -15.14 -8.36 -15.45
C SER A 756 -15.07 -9.57 -16.38
N ARG A 757 -15.91 -10.59 -16.15
CA ARG A 757 -16.02 -11.78 -17.00
C ARG A 757 -16.42 -11.46 -18.44
N LYS A 758 -17.08 -10.32 -18.69
CA LYS A 758 -17.51 -9.86 -20.02
C LYS A 758 -16.38 -9.29 -20.86
N PHE A 759 -15.22 -9.03 -20.26
CA PHE A 759 -14.09 -8.36 -20.90
C PHE A 759 -12.81 -9.21 -20.92
N MET A 760 -12.90 -10.51 -20.61
CA MET A 760 -11.74 -11.41 -20.60
C MET A 760 -11.14 -11.63 -22.00
N ASP A 761 -11.95 -11.48 -23.05
CA ASP A 761 -11.54 -11.62 -24.45
C ASP A 761 -10.68 -10.45 -24.96
N ILE A 762 -10.65 -9.30 -24.23
CA ILE A 762 -9.84 -8.13 -24.60
C ILE A 762 -8.39 -8.52 -24.88
N LYS A 763 -7.83 -9.45 -24.10
CA LYS A 763 -6.43 -9.91 -24.27
C LYS A 763 -6.15 -10.54 -25.65
N THR A 764 -7.19 -10.99 -26.36
CA THR A 764 -7.07 -11.62 -27.68
C THR A 764 -7.21 -10.65 -28.86
N LYS A 765 -7.64 -9.41 -28.60
CA LYS A 765 -7.84 -8.38 -29.63
C LYS A 765 -6.51 -7.91 -30.21
N SER A 766 -6.50 -7.51 -31.49
CA SER A 766 -5.27 -7.04 -32.15
C SER A 766 -4.78 -5.71 -31.57
N GLU A 767 -5.72 -4.88 -31.12
CA GLU A 767 -5.50 -3.60 -30.43
C GLU A 767 -4.86 -3.79 -29.05
N SER A 768 -4.84 -5.02 -28.52
CA SER A 768 -4.15 -5.40 -27.28
C SER A 768 -2.70 -5.84 -27.50
N ASP A 769 -2.24 -5.90 -28.76
CA ASP A 769 -0.86 -6.26 -29.09
C ASP A 769 0.01 -4.98 -29.15
N ALA A 770 0.99 -4.91 -28.26
CA ALA A 770 1.85 -3.74 -28.11
C ALA A 770 2.73 -3.50 -29.34
N VAL A 771 3.23 -4.55 -30.00
CA VAL A 771 4.07 -4.38 -31.19
C VAL A 771 3.22 -3.88 -32.35
N LYS A 772 2.07 -4.51 -32.61
CA LYS A 772 1.18 -4.09 -33.70
C LYS A 772 0.67 -2.67 -33.50
N THR A 773 0.21 -2.35 -32.29
CA THR A 773 -0.27 -1.01 -31.94
C THR A 773 0.86 0.03 -32.04
N PHE A 774 2.09 -0.31 -31.63
CA PHE A 774 3.25 0.56 -31.80
C PHE A 774 3.54 0.83 -33.28
N MET A 775 3.58 -0.22 -34.12
CA MET A 775 3.88 -0.10 -35.54
C MET A 775 2.79 0.68 -36.29
N GLN A 776 1.51 0.47 -35.95
CA GLN A 776 0.39 1.22 -36.49
C GLN A 776 0.43 2.70 -36.10
N ARG A 777 0.76 3.00 -34.83
CA ARG A 777 0.78 4.37 -34.30
C ARG A 777 1.97 5.19 -34.77
N TYR A 778 3.11 4.53 -35.03
CA TYR A 778 4.33 5.14 -35.55
C TYR A 778 4.61 4.61 -36.95
N SER A 779 3.84 5.08 -37.94
CA SER A 779 3.93 4.61 -39.33
C SER A 779 5.21 5.07 -40.05
N ASP A 780 5.84 6.16 -39.60
CA ASP A 780 7.13 6.65 -40.10
C ASP A 780 8.34 5.93 -39.48
N GLU A 781 9.31 5.50 -40.31
CA GLU A 781 10.48 4.75 -39.83
C GLU A 781 11.40 5.59 -38.95
N GLN A 782 11.57 6.90 -39.22
CA GLN A 782 12.41 7.76 -38.38
C GLN A 782 11.79 7.89 -36.99
N GLN A 783 10.48 8.08 -36.90
CA GLN A 783 9.76 8.12 -35.64
C GLN A 783 9.87 6.80 -34.86
N ARG A 784 9.75 5.64 -35.54
CA ARG A 784 9.98 4.32 -34.89
C ARG A 784 11.39 4.21 -34.32
N ASN A 785 12.41 4.56 -35.10
CA ASN A 785 13.81 4.54 -34.64
C ASN A 785 14.00 5.43 -33.42
N GLN A 786 13.42 6.64 -33.40
CA GLN A 786 13.51 7.54 -32.24
C GLN A 786 12.85 6.96 -30.99
N MET A 787 11.65 6.39 -31.13
CA MET A 787 10.92 5.80 -30.01
C MET A 787 11.59 4.54 -29.47
N ILE A 788 12.14 3.68 -30.35
CA ILE A 788 12.92 2.51 -29.94
C ILE A 788 14.25 2.92 -29.30
N ASN A 789 14.91 3.97 -29.79
CA ASN A 789 16.10 4.52 -29.14
C ASN A 789 15.76 5.05 -27.74
N ARG A 790 14.64 5.76 -27.55
CA ARG A 790 14.15 6.17 -26.23
C ARG A 790 13.90 4.96 -25.33
N PHE A 791 13.20 3.94 -25.84
CA PHE A 791 12.95 2.69 -25.11
C PHE A 791 14.25 2.02 -24.65
N TYR A 792 15.26 1.95 -25.53
CA TYR A 792 16.57 1.39 -25.20
C TYR A 792 17.31 2.23 -24.14
N THR A 793 17.47 3.54 -24.39
CA THR A 793 18.25 4.44 -23.54
C THR A 793 17.67 4.61 -22.14
N MET A 794 16.34 4.53 -21.99
CA MET A 794 15.63 4.61 -20.71
C MET A 794 15.58 3.28 -19.95
N GLY A 795 15.78 2.14 -20.64
CA GLY A 795 15.91 0.82 -20.00
C GLY A 795 17.36 0.41 -19.70
N ALA A 796 18.32 1.28 -20.02
CA ALA A 796 19.71 1.12 -19.63
C ALA A 796 19.93 1.44 -18.12
N GLY A 797 21.04 0.96 -17.55
CA GLY A 797 21.42 1.23 -16.17
C GLY A 797 21.40 2.72 -15.81
N TRP A 798 20.66 3.10 -14.77
CA TRP A 798 20.54 4.48 -14.27
C TRP A 798 21.74 4.87 -13.41
N LEU A 799 22.93 4.75 -13.98
CA LEU A 799 24.15 5.29 -13.44
C LEU A 799 25.07 5.64 -14.59
N LYS A 800 25.49 6.90 -14.66
CA LYS A 800 26.39 7.38 -15.70
C LYS A 800 27.84 7.41 -15.20
N LYS A 801 28.78 7.04 -16.06
CA LYS A 801 30.22 7.13 -15.81
C LYS A 801 30.68 8.59 -15.69
N GLY A 802 31.35 8.91 -14.60
CA GLY A 802 31.96 10.22 -14.36
C GLY A 802 33.23 10.48 -15.19
N SER A 803 33.50 11.76 -15.50
CA SER A 803 34.71 12.20 -16.21
C SER A 803 35.91 12.48 -15.29
N HIS A 804 35.71 12.51 -13.97
CA HIS A 804 36.77 12.74 -12.99
C HIS A 804 37.67 11.51 -12.76
N PHE A 805 37.32 10.36 -13.35
CA PHE A 805 38.13 9.16 -13.25
C PHE A 805 39.50 9.41 -13.88
N MET A 806 40.53 9.48 -13.04
CA MET A 806 41.94 9.53 -13.42
C MET A 806 42.56 8.18 -13.02
N GLY A 807 42.90 7.32 -13.99
CA GLY A 807 43.43 5.99 -13.68
C GLY A 807 43.43 5.02 -14.86
N ASP A 808 43.92 3.81 -14.61
CA ASP A 808 43.97 2.72 -15.58
C ASP A 808 42.54 2.31 -16.01
N PRO A 809 42.20 2.30 -17.31
CA PRO A 809 40.93 1.77 -17.80
C PRO A 809 40.61 0.35 -17.31
N SER A 810 41.61 -0.44 -16.90
CA SER A 810 41.46 -1.79 -16.38
C SER A 810 40.58 -1.89 -15.12
N VAL A 811 40.42 -0.80 -14.35
CA VAL A 811 39.51 -0.70 -13.21
C VAL A 811 38.04 -0.99 -13.60
N MET A 812 37.70 -0.75 -14.86
CA MET A 812 36.35 -1.00 -15.38
C MET A 812 36.14 -2.45 -15.83
N ASN A 813 37.20 -3.27 -15.90
CA ASN A 813 37.12 -4.65 -16.42
C ASN A 813 36.28 -5.59 -15.53
N ASN A 814 36.11 -5.24 -14.25
CA ASN A 814 35.25 -6.03 -13.35
C ASN A 814 33.75 -5.82 -13.62
N ILE A 815 33.38 -4.69 -14.21
CA ILE A 815 31.98 -4.36 -14.47
C ILE A 815 31.44 -5.34 -15.53
N LYS A 816 30.41 -6.09 -15.16
CA LYS A 816 29.67 -6.94 -16.10
C LYS A 816 28.23 -6.50 -16.19
N SER A 817 27.66 -6.66 -17.39
CA SER A 817 26.28 -6.33 -17.68
C SER A 817 25.54 -7.52 -18.27
N MET A 818 24.28 -7.69 -17.90
CA MET A 818 23.33 -8.58 -18.58
C MET A 818 22.09 -7.79 -18.97
N ALA A 819 21.49 -8.14 -20.11
CA ALA A 819 20.29 -7.47 -20.59
C ALA A 819 19.34 -8.44 -21.31
N TYR A 820 18.04 -8.21 -21.15
CA TYR A 820 16.98 -9.00 -21.77
C TYR A 820 15.98 -8.11 -22.49
N LEU A 821 15.55 -8.54 -23.68
CA LEU A 821 14.41 -7.99 -24.41
C LEU A 821 13.23 -8.95 -24.26
N GLY A 822 12.22 -8.55 -23.50
CA GLY A 822 10.94 -9.24 -23.42
C GLY A 822 10.07 -8.84 -24.60
N ILE A 823 9.76 -9.80 -25.48
CA ILE A 823 8.85 -9.59 -26.61
C ILE A 823 8.17 -10.92 -26.97
N ALA A 824 6.85 -10.90 -27.20
CA ALA A 824 6.10 -12.10 -27.55
C ALA A 824 6.66 -12.80 -28.80
N ASN A 825 6.65 -14.14 -28.79
CA ASN A 825 7.17 -14.96 -29.88
C ASN A 825 6.10 -15.23 -30.94
N LYS A 826 5.97 -14.32 -31.92
CA LYS A 826 5.05 -14.45 -33.06
C LYS A 826 5.82 -14.37 -34.39
N PRO A 827 5.53 -15.23 -35.38
CA PRO A 827 6.12 -15.16 -36.73
C PRO A 827 5.35 -14.15 -37.57
N ASP A 828 5.63 -12.87 -37.36
CA ASP A 828 4.86 -11.72 -37.88
C ASP A 828 5.83 -10.62 -38.34
N ASP A 829 5.57 -9.97 -39.48
CA ASP A 829 6.51 -9.04 -40.13
C ASP A 829 6.76 -7.80 -39.25
N GLU A 830 5.71 -7.29 -38.58
CA GLU A 830 5.80 -6.19 -37.63
C GLU A 830 6.76 -6.49 -36.46
N TYR A 831 6.78 -7.74 -35.99
CA TYR A 831 7.68 -8.18 -34.92
C TYR A 831 9.13 -8.25 -35.38
N GLU A 832 9.38 -8.81 -36.58
CA GLU A 832 10.73 -8.87 -37.14
C GLU A 832 11.30 -7.47 -37.43
N ASP A 833 10.47 -6.55 -37.92
CA ASP A 833 10.85 -5.15 -38.13
C ASP A 833 11.17 -4.43 -36.81
N PHE A 834 10.36 -4.62 -35.78
CA PHE A 834 10.64 -4.07 -34.44
C PHE A 834 12.00 -4.57 -33.92
N ILE A 835 12.23 -5.89 -33.98
CA ILE A 835 13.47 -6.52 -33.51
C ILE A 835 14.67 -6.03 -34.32
N LYS A 836 14.51 -5.90 -35.64
CA LYS A 836 15.55 -5.38 -36.54
C LYS A 836 15.95 -3.96 -36.16
N ILE A 837 14.99 -3.09 -35.84
CA ILE A 837 15.28 -1.72 -35.38
C ILE A 837 15.97 -1.75 -34.01
N PHE A 838 15.45 -2.52 -33.05
CA PHE A 838 16.05 -2.64 -31.71
C PHE A 838 17.52 -3.11 -31.77
N ARG A 839 17.82 -4.11 -32.61
CA ARG A 839 19.18 -4.64 -32.80
C ARG A 839 20.18 -3.63 -33.37
N ARG A 840 19.72 -2.52 -33.98
CA ARG A 840 20.60 -1.40 -34.37
C ARG A 840 21.17 -0.68 -33.14
N HIS A 841 20.47 -0.72 -32.00
CA HIS A 841 20.86 -0.08 -30.74
C HIS A 841 21.51 -1.07 -29.76
N ASN A 842 20.95 -2.28 -29.62
CA ASN A 842 21.51 -3.34 -28.78
C ASN A 842 21.33 -4.71 -29.43
N ASN A 843 22.45 -5.35 -29.79
CA ASN A 843 22.48 -6.68 -30.40
C ASN A 843 22.93 -7.80 -29.44
N THR A 844 23.17 -7.48 -28.16
CA THR A 844 23.65 -8.43 -27.14
C THR A 844 22.53 -8.90 -26.20
N ALA A 845 21.43 -8.15 -26.10
CA ALA A 845 20.30 -8.51 -25.25
C ALA A 845 19.63 -9.80 -25.73
N GLU A 846 19.47 -10.75 -24.81
CA GLU A 846 18.80 -12.01 -25.10
C GLU A 846 17.28 -11.82 -25.14
N ARG A 847 16.61 -12.49 -26.09
CA ARG A 847 15.15 -12.42 -26.24
C ARG A 847 14.49 -13.37 -25.25
N GLN A 848 13.51 -12.86 -24.51
CA GLN A 848 12.64 -13.66 -23.65
C GLN A 848 11.18 -13.46 -24.07
N ASN A 849 10.38 -14.53 -23.98
CA ASN A 849 8.96 -14.47 -24.32
C ASN A 849 8.17 -13.79 -23.19
N VAL A 850 7.23 -12.92 -23.57
CA VAL A 850 6.30 -12.21 -22.66
C VAL A 850 4.91 -12.17 -23.31
N ASP A 851 3.91 -11.68 -22.57
CA ASP A 851 2.58 -11.40 -23.11
C ASP A 851 2.61 -10.37 -24.25
N SER A 852 1.75 -10.50 -25.28
CA SER A 852 1.79 -9.59 -26.42
C SER A 852 1.40 -8.15 -26.13
N SER A 853 0.79 -7.87 -24.99
CA SER A 853 0.53 -6.50 -24.52
C SER A 853 1.75 -5.79 -23.95
N LEU A 854 2.90 -6.46 -23.87
CA LEU A 854 4.13 -5.95 -23.28
C LEU A 854 5.32 -6.18 -24.22
N VAL A 855 6.13 -5.13 -24.39
CA VAL A 855 7.53 -5.24 -24.78
C VAL A 855 8.35 -4.57 -23.69
N CYS A 856 9.29 -5.27 -23.09
CA CYS A 856 10.11 -4.72 -22.00
C CYS A 856 11.60 -4.90 -22.28
N TYR A 857 12.41 -3.97 -21.77
CA TYR A 857 13.85 -4.04 -21.82
C TYR A 857 14.39 -3.84 -20.40
N TYR A 858 15.16 -4.83 -19.94
CA TYR A 858 15.83 -4.81 -18.65
C TYR A 858 17.32 -4.92 -18.88
N SER A 859 18.09 -4.10 -18.17
CA SER A 859 19.54 -4.23 -18.10
C SER A 859 20.00 -4.09 -16.66
N GLU A 860 21.03 -4.84 -16.30
CA GLU A 860 21.64 -4.80 -14.98
C GLU A 860 23.16 -4.87 -15.12
N PHE A 861 23.83 -4.03 -14.33
CA PHE A 861 25.27 -3.91 -14.26
C PHE A 861 25.69 -4.19 -12.82
N ALA A 862 26.77 -4.95 -12.64
CA ALA A 862 27.32 -5.28 -11.33
C ALA A 862 28.84 -5.19 -11.35
N GLY A 863 29.44 -5.06 -10.17
CA GLY A 863 30.89 -4.92 -10.05
C GLY A 863 31.35 -3.46 -10.18
N ILE A 864 30.48 -2.50 -9.86
CA ILE A 864 30.72 -1.07 -10.06
C ILE A 864 31.43 -0.49 -8.82
N PRO A 865 32.54 0.24 -8.96
CA PRO A 865 33.14 1.02 -7.86
C PRO A 865 32.45 2.38 -7.73
N LEU A 866 32.44 2.99 -6.53
CA LEU A 866 31.73 4.27 -6.31
C LEU A 866 32.24 5.41 -7.19
N MET A 867 33.52 5.44 -7.51
CA MET A 867 34.12 6.42 -8.43
C MET A 867 33.54 6.38 -9.86
N TYR A 868 32.70 5.40 -10.19
CA TYR A 868 31.95 5.39 -11.43
C TYR A 868 30.89 6.48 -11.47
N ILE A 869 30.29 6.85 -10.33
CA ILE A 869 29.17 7.79 -10.21
C ILE A 869 29.51 9.12 -10.88
N ASN A 870 28.68 9.61 -11.80
CA ASN A 870 28.89 10.89 -12.45
C ASN A 870 29.00 12.08 -11.46
N ASP A 871 29.85 13.05 -11.77
CA ASP A 871 30.05 14.29 -10.98
C ASP A 871 30.44 14.08 -9.49
N LEU A 872 30.95 12.90 -9.09
CA LEU A 872 31.36 12.61 -7.70
C LEU A 872 32.45 13.57 -7.16
N ASP A 873 33.26 14.16 -8.02
CA ASP A 873 34.19 15.25 -7.70
C ASP A 873 33.46 16.51 -7.22
N ARG A 874 32.29 16.85 -7.79
CA ARG A 874 31.46 17.97 -7.31
C ARG A 874 30.83 17.66 -5.97
N TYR A 875 30.43 16.41 -5.75
CA TYR A 875 29.94 15.93 -4.45
C TYR A 875 31.01 16.15 -3.38
N LYS A 876 32.27 15.79 -3.68
CA LYS A 876 33.43 16.04 -2.81
C LYS A 876 33.61 17.53 -2.51
N GLN A 877 33.53 18.41 -3.52
CA GLN A 877 33.68 19.85 -3.29
C GLN A 877 32.61 20.40 -2.34
N CYS A 878 31.34 20.06 -2.58
CA CYS A 878 30.24 20.46 -1.69
C CYS A 878 30.45 19.91 -0.26
N TYR A 879 30.87 18.65 -0.14
CA TYR A 879 31.21 18.01 1.13
C TYR A 879 32.30 18.78 1.89
N LEU A 880 33.43 19.09 1.24
CA LEU A 880 34.54 19.79 1.87
C LEU A 880 34.15 21.19 2.37
N GLU A 881 33.29 21.91 1.65
CA GLU A 881 32.81 23.24 2.07
C GLU A 881 31.89 23.20 3.29
N ILE A 882 31.06 22.16 3.40
CA ILE A 882 30.13 22.00 4.53
C ILE A 882 30.82 21.36 5.74
N ALA A 883 31.74 20.42 5.53
CA ALA A 883 32.48 19.73 6.59
C ALA A 883 33.31 20.67 7.47
N LYS A 884 33.78 21.81 6.93
CA LYS A 884 34.50 22.86 7.67
C LYS A 884 33.66 23.52 8.77
N ARG A 885 32.33 23.39 8.74
CA ARG A 885 31.42 24.07 9.66
C ARG A 885 31.22 23.23 10.93
N PRO A 886 31.34 23.81 12.13
CA PRO A 886 31.00 23.11 13.38
C PRO A 886 29.56 22.60 13.35
N GLY A 887 29.33 21.36 13.79
CA GLY A 887 27.99 20.76 13.76
C GLY A 887 27.44 20.63 12.33
N SER A 888 28.30 20.39 11.33
CA SER A 888 27.90 20.21 9.93
C SER A 888 26.85 19.10 9.76
N GLY A 889 26.84 18.10 10.65
CA GLY A 889 25.85 17.02 10.69
C GLY A 889 25.78 16.21 9.40
N LEU A 890 26.95 15.97 8.79
CA LEU A 890 27.08 15.19 7.56
C LEU A 890 27.18 13.69 7.83
N HIS A 891 27.95 13.25 8.82
CA HIS A 891 28.20 11.84 9.07
C HIS A 891 27.28 11.25 10.15
N ILE A 892 27.00 9.95 10.08
CA ILE A 892 26.20 9.26 11.11
C ILE A 892 26.99 8.95 12.39
N ASP A 893 28.28 9.26 12.40
CA ASP A 893 29.18 9.07 13.51
C ASP A 893 30.01 10.35 13.67
N ARG A 894 30.14 10.85 14.91
CA ARG A 894 30.94 12.02 15.25
C ARG A 894 32.45 11.78 15.07
N PHE A 895 32.86 10.53 14.96
CA PHE A 895 34.22 10.12 14.68
C PHE A 895 34.32 9.64 13.23
N ASP A 896 34.18 10.61 12.32
CA ASP A 896 34.09 10.40 10.89
C ASP A 896 35.45 10.28 10.20
N GLU A 897 36.56 10.46 10.93
CA GLU A 897 37.92 10.37 10.40
C GLU A 897 38.27 8.98 9.86
N LYS A 898 37.56 7.95 10.34
CA LYS A 898 37.71 6.57 9.86
C LYS A 898 37.20 6.36 8.43
N TYR A 899 36.37 7.26 7.92
CA TYR A 899 35.81 7.15 6.58
C TYR A 899 36.78 7.79 5.57
N THR A 900 37.49 6.94 4.83
CA THR A 900 38.42 7.34 3.79
C THR A 900 37.70 7.99 2.59
N ASP A 901 38.45 8.72 1.77
CA ASP A 901 37.97 9.24 0.50
C ASP A 901 37.52 8.10 -0.43
N ILE A 902 36.57 8.36 -1.32
CA ILE A 902 35.99 7.44 -2.32
C ILE A 902 36.41 7.79 -3.77
N LEU A 903 37.30 8.77 -3.92
CA LEU A 903 37.99 9.09 -5.17
C LEU A 903 39.47 8.70 -5.07
N LEU A 904 40.03 8.20 -6.18
CA LEU A 904 41.47 8.01 -6.32
C LEU A 904 42.19 9.35 -6.16
N LYS A 905 43.31 9.33 -5.45
CA LYS A 905 44.20 10.47 -5.32
C LYS A 905 45.07 10.61 -6.56
N SER A 906 45.47 11.83 -6.90
CA SER A 906 46.53 12.06 -7.89
C SER A 906 47.90 11.66 -7.33
N ASP A 907 48.87 11.40 -8.22
CA ASP A 907 50.27 11.14 -7.82
C ASP A 907 50.83 12.26 -6.92
N THR A 908 50.45 13.52 -7.19
CA THR A 908 50.82 14.68 -6.39
C THR A 908 50.19 14.66 -4.99
N GLU A 909 48.93 14.22 -4.88
CA GLU A 909 48.27 14.08 -3.58
C GLU A 909 48.85 12.92 -2.78
N ILE A 910 49.23 11.82 -3.43
CA ILE A 910 49.92 10.70 -2.79
C ILE A 910 51.30 11.11 -2.31
N ALA A 911 52.07 11.86 -3.11
CA ALA A 911 53.36 12.39 -2.69
C ALA A 911 53.21 13.28 -1.43
N ALA A 912 52.25 14.21 -1.45
CA ALA A 912 51.97 15.07 -0.31
C ALA A 912 51.45 14.30 0.92
N LEU A 913 50.65 13.25 0.72
CA LEU A 913 50.14 12.38 1.79
C LEU A 913 51.28 11.61 2.45
N ARG A 914 52.15 10.98 1.66
CA ARG A 914 53.34 10.26 2.16
C ARG A 914 54.27 11.20 2.93
N GLU A 915 54.49 12.41 2.40
CA GLU A 915 55.28 13.44 3.05
C GLU A 915 54.64 13.89 4.37
N ALA A 916 53.32 14.08 4.41
CA ALA A 916 52.60 14.45 5.62
C ALA A 916 52.63 13.35 6.69
N ILE A 917 52.43 12.08 6.32
CA ILE A 917 52.57 10.92 7.22
C ILE A 917 53.99 10.89 7.78
N ARG A 918 55.00 11.01 6.92
CA ARG A 918 56.42 11.07 7.34
C ARG A 918 56.63 12.18 8.36
N ILE A 919 56.23 13.43 8.04
CA ILE A 919 56.43 14.61 8.90
C ILE A 919 55.72 14.47 10.23
N LEU A 920 54.48 13.94 10.24
CA LEU A 920 53.76 13.74 11.49
C LEU A 920 54.48 12.72 12.38
N LEU A 921 54.87 11.58 11.81
CA LEU A 921 55.51 10.50 12.57
C LEU A 921 56.92 10.89 13.02
N THR A 922 57.77 11.38 12.13
CA THR A 922 59.14 11.80 12.50
C THR A 922 59.10 13.03 13.40
N GLY A 923 58.19 13.97 13.16
CA GLY A 923 57.98 15.16 13.98
C GLY A 923 57.52 14.82 15.40
N ALA A 924 56.63 13.84 15.56
CA ALA A 924 56.25 13.32 16.86
C ALA A 924 57.45 12.62 17.53
N ILE A 925 58.16 11.74 16.80
CA ILE A 925 59.32 11.01 17.32
C ILE A 925 60.38 11.97 17.86
N VAL A 926 60.78 13.00 17.11
CA VAL A 926 61.85 13.93 17.53
C VAL A 926 61.36 15.07 18.45
N GLY A 927 60.06 15.09 18.79
CA GLY A 927 59.47 16.14 19.64
C GLY A 927 59.30 17.50 18.95
N ALA A 928 59.32 17.55 17.62
CA ALA A 928 58.96 18.75 16.86
C ALA A 928 57.46 19.05 16.93
N ILE A 929 56.65 18.00 17.06
CA ILE A 929 55.19 17.98 17.24
C ILE A 929 54.89 17.35 18.60
N ASP A 930 54.11 18.04 19.43
CA ASP A 930 53.70 17.53 20.73
C ASP A 930 52.53 16.54 20.57
N VAL A 931 52.61 15.41 21.26
CA VAL A 931 51.55 14.39 21.37
C VAL A 931 50.92 14.46 22.75
N PHE A 932 49.60 14.33 22.84
CA PHE A 932 48.83 14.32 24.10
C PHE A 932 47.64 13.37 24.00
N GLU A 933 47.12 12.88 25.13
CA GLU A 933 45.83 12.16 25.17
C GLU A 933 44.69 13.13 25.51
N ASP A 934 43.57 13.00 24.80
CA ASP A 934 42.37 13.78 25.05
C ASP A 934 41.45 13.12 26.10
N LYS A 935 40.25 13.69 26.31
CA LYS A 935 39.28 13.19 27.30
C LYS A 935 38.64 11.85 26.94
N ASP A 936 38.72 11.46 25.68
CA ASP A 936 38.20 10.20 25.14
C ASP A 936 39.35 9.18 24.95
N GLU A 937 40.50 9.40 25.62
CA GLU A 937 41.73 8.58 25.58
C GLU A 937 42.33 8.45 24.17
N ARG A 938 42.11 9.46 23.31
CA ARG A 938 42.67 9.51 21.95
C ARG A 938 43.90 10.38 21.87
N LEU A 939 44.84 9.97 21.04
CA LEU A 939 46.02 10.77 20.73
C LEU A 939 45.63 12.02 19.92
N GLY A 940 46.04 13.17 20.43
CA GLY A 940 46.00 14.47 19.77
C GLY A 940 47.42 15.00 19.52
N TYR A 941 47.53 15.84 18.51
CA TYR A 941 48.78 16.44 18.04
C TYR A 941 48.65 17.96 18.06
N LYS A 942 49.71 18.64 18.48
CA LYS A 942 49.79 20.11 18.42
C LYS A 942 51.20 20.55 18.05
N TYR A 943 51.30 21.65 17.33
CA TYR A 943 52.56 22.24 16.91
C TYR A 943 52.81 23.56 17.64
N MET A 944 53.96 23.66 18.31
CA MET A 944 54.39 24.88 18.98
C MET A 944 55.22 25.73 18.01
N ARG A 945 54.61 26.80 17.49
CA ARG A 945 55.29 27.86 16.72
C ARG A 945 56.03 28.81 17.67
N ALA A 946 57.24 29.23 17.30
CA ALA A 946 58.11 30.05 18.15
C ALA A 946 57.39 31.34 18.62
N GLY A 947 57.11 31.45 19.92
CA GLY A 947 56.52 32.64 20.55
C GLY A 947 54.99 32.81 20.41
N THR A 948 54.26 31.82 19.87
CA THR A 948 52.79 31.89 19.67
C THR A 948 52.03 30.79 20.43
N GLN A 949 50.70 30.93 20.52
CA GLN A 949 49.81 29.90 21.08
C GLN A 949 49.96 28.54 20.35
N PRO A 950 49.74 27.41 21.04
CA PRO A 950 49.78 26.07 20.44
C PRO A 950 48.86 26.01 19.22
N PHE A 951 49.38 25.56 18.08
CA PHE A 951 48.60 25.30 16.87
C PHE A 951 48.06 23.87 16.92
N PRO A 952 46.77 23.64 17.19
CA PRO A 952 46.22 22.29 17.28
C PRO A 952 46.22 21.65 15.89
N LEU A 953 46.84 20.48 15.76
CA LEU A 953 46.77 19.64 14.57
C LEU A 953 45.59 18.64 14.66
N GLY A 954 45.06 18.41 15.86
CA GLY A 954 43.94 17.49 16.10
C GLY A 954 44.42 16.05 16.24
N HIS A 955 43.52 15.08 16.03
CA HIS A 955 43.88 13.65 16.01
C HIS A 955 44.68 13.28 14.77
N GLU A 956 45.28 12.10 14.73
CA GLU A 956 46.24 11.70 13.68
C GLU A 956 45.77 11.99 12.26
N TYR A 957 44.57 11.55 11.88
CA TYR A 957 44.04 11.78 10.53
C TYR A 957 43.93 13.27 10.21
N MET A 958 43.39 14.06 11.14
CA MET A 958 43.28 15.51 11.01
C MET A 958 44.67 16.16 10.91
N ALA A 959 45.63 15.68 11.69
CA ALA A 959 47.00 16.17 11.67
C ALA A 959 47.67 15.88 10.32
N ILE A 960 47.52 14.65 9.79
CA ILE A 960 47.99 14.28 8.44
C ILE A 960 47.32 15.20 7.41
N GLU A 961 46.01 15.40 7.48
CA GLU A 961 45.27 16.19 6.49
C GLU A 961 45.61 17.68 6.53
N ILE A 962 45.80 18.26 7.72
CA ILE A 962 46.25 19.65 7.90
C ILE A 962 47.67 19.83 7.33
N ILE A 963 48.58 18.89 7.62
CA ILE A 963 49.95 18.92 7.07
C ILE A 963 49.93 18.71 5.55
N ARG A 964 49.08 17.81 5.04
CA ARG A 964 48.95 17.51 3.61
C ARG A 964 48.39 18.70 2.82
N SER A 965 47.36 19.36 3.34
CA SER A 965 46.67 20.46 2.67
C SER A 965 47.42 21.80 2.76
N ASN A 966 48.26 22.01 3.78
CA ASN A 966 48.99 23.25 3.99
C ASN A 966 50.48 23.12 3.64
N PHE A 967 50.85 23.49 2.42
CA PHE A 967 52.25 23.45 1.94
C PHE A 967 53.21 24.23 2.85
N SER A 968 52.83 25.43 3.29
CA SER A 968 53.70 26.27 4.14
C SER A 968 53.96 25.64 5.51
N LEU A 969 52.92 25.10 6.15
CA LEU A 969 53.07 24.37 7.41
C LEU A 969 53.89 23.09 7.22
N ARG A 970 53.66 22.37 6.11
CA ARG A 970 54.43 21.16 5.79
C ARG A 970 55.92 21.45 5.66
N ALA A 971 56.29 22.47 4.88
CA ALA A 971 57.67 22.90 4.71
C ALA A 971 58.30 23.42 6.02
N GLU A 972 57.54 24.17 6.83
CA GLU A 972 57.97 24.67 8.15
C GLU A 972 58.30 23.50 9.11
N LEU A 973 57.40 22.52 9.20
CA LEU A 973 57.59 21.32 10.03
C LEU A 973 58.77 20.48 9.54
N ASP A 974 58.87 20.26 8.23
CA ASP A 974 59.95 19.47 7.65
C ASP A 974 61.33 20.09 7.89
N HIS A 975 61.43 21.42 7.73
CA HIS A 975 62.67 22.14 8.04
C HIS A 975 63.03 22.03 9.53
N LYS A 976 62.06 22.22 10.43
CA LYS A 976 62.30 22.09 11.88
C LYS A 976 62.75 20.67 12.26
N ILE A 977 62.16 19.63 11.68
CA ILE A 977 62.55 18.24 11.90
C ILE A 977 63.98 18.02 11.41
N THR A 978 64.29 18.49 10.20
CA THR A 978 65.63 18.39 9.60
C THR A 978 66.68 19.10 10.47
N ASP A 979 66.38 20.29 10.97
CA ASP A 979 67.28 21.05 11.86
C ASP A 979 67.55 20.28 13.18
N ILE A 980 66.50 19.73 13.81
CA ILE A 980 66.64 18.91 15.03
C ILE A 980 67.55 17.70 14.77
N VAL A 981 67.28 16.94 13.70
CA VAL A 981 68.02 15.73 13.36
C VAL A 981 69.46 16.04 12.96
N SER A 982 69.71 17.15 12.26
CA SER A 982 71.07 17.58 11.87
C SER A 982 71.96 17.92 13.08
N GLY A 983 71.35 18.29 14.21
CA GLY A 983 72.04 18.53 15.48
C GLY A 983 72.32 17.27 16.29
N PHE A 984 71.91 16.08 15.84
CA PHE A 984 72.15 14.84 16.56
C PHE A 984 73.61 14.39 16.44
N ASP A 985 74.21 14.05 17.57
CA ASP A 985 75.48 13.34 17.59
C ASP A 985 75.28 11.86 17.20
N GLN A 986 76.39 11.13 17.06
CA GLN A 986 76.37 9.74 16.63
C GLN A 986 75.52 8.85 17.55
N ASN A 987 75.49 9.12 18.86
CA ASN A 987 74.69 8.36 19.82
C ASN A 987 73.19 8.66 19.65
N LYS A 988 72.81 9.94 19.50
CA LYS A 988 71.42 10.34 19.24
C LYS A 988 70.91 9.83 17.90
N LEU A 989 71.75 9.75 16.86
CA LEU A 989 71.39 9.14 15.58
C LEU A 989 71.09 7.64 15.72
N ILE A 990 71.87 6.90 16.51
CA ILE A 990 71.61 5.47 16.80
C ILE A 990 70.31 5.31 17.60
N GLN A 991 70.06 6.18 18.60
CA GLN A 991 68.80 6.20 19.36
C GLN A 991 67.59 6.49 18.46
N TYR A 992 67.72 7.46 17.56
CA TYR A 992 66.67 7.79 16.59
C TYR A 992 66.41 6.63 15.62
N PHE A 993 67.47 5.99 15.11
CA PHE A 993 67.36 4.80 14.28
C PHE A 993 66.66 3.65 15.02
N ALA A 994 66.98 3.41 16.30
CA ALA A 994 66.35 2.36 17.10
C ALA A 994 64.84 2.58 17.26
N ILE A 995 64.37 3.83 17.40
CA ILE A 995 62.94 4.14 17.44
C ILE A 995 62.29 3.92 16.07
N LEU A 996 62.92 4.38 14.99
CA LEU A 996 62.41 4.15 13.63
C LEU A 996 62.31 2.64 13.32
N ASP A 997 63.32 1.87 13.69
CA ASP A 997 63.37 0.41 13.55
C ASP A 997 62.27 -0.27 14.36
N TYR A 998 62.05 0.18 15.60
CA TYR A 998 60.91 -0.30 16.38
C TYR A 998 59.58 -0.01 15.67
N TYR A 999 59.41 1.18 15.12
CA TYR A 999 58.18 1.55 14.43
C TYR A 999 57.96 0.71 13.18
N THR A 1000 58.98 0.52 12.33
CA THR A 1000 58.83 -0.23 11.08
C THR A 1000 58.71 -1.74 11.30
N ASN A 1001 59.37 -2.30 12.33
CA ASN A 1001 59.40 -3.75 12.55
C ASN A 1001 58.44 -4.27 13.62
N ASN A 1002 57.92 -3.42 14.52
CA ASN A 1002 57.00 -3.84 15.60
C ASN A 1002 55.62 -3.17 15.53
N ILE A 1003 55.54 -1.85 15.29
CA ILE A 1003 54.26 -1.13 15.22
C ILE A 1003 53.61 -1.27 13.85
N PHE A 1004 54.36 -0.92 12.81
CA PHE A 1004 53.97 -0.91 11.40
C PHE A 1004 54.64 -2.07 10.65
N LYS A 1005 54.74 -3.23 11.31
CA LYS A 1005 55.38 -4.42 10.75
C LYS A 1005 54.71 -4.83 9.42
N PRO A 1006 55.47 -5.37 8.46
CA PRO A 1006 54.89 -6.03 7.30
C PRO A 1006 53.86 -7.07 7.74
N LYS A 1007 52.69 -7.06 7.09
CA LYS A 1007 51.61 -8.01 7.37
C LYS A 1007 51.49 -8.99 6.21
N PHE A 1008 51.35 -10.27 6.53
CA PHE A 1008 51.23 -11.34 5.53
C PHE A 1008 49.78 -11.76 5.38
N TYR A 1009 49.28 -11.69 4.14
CA TYR A 1009 47.89 -11.94 3.78
C TYR A 1009 47.80 -13.19 2.91
N LYS A 1010 46.75 -14.00 3.10
CA LYS A 1010 46.46 -15.13 2.21
C LYS A 1010 45.46 -14.67 1.15
N VAL A 1011 45.93 -14.42 -0.06
CA VAL A 1011 45.11 -14.00 -1.20
C VAL A 1011 44.87 -15.22 -2.09
N GLY A 1012 43.68 -15.82 -1.99
CA GLY A 1012 43.39 -17.10 -2.64
C GLY A 1012 44.33 -18.22 -2.16
N ASN A 1013 45.24 -18.66 -3.03
CA ASN A 1013 46.24 -19.70 -2.73
C ASN A 1013 47.66 -19.14 -2.51
N THR A 1014 47.88 -17.84 -2.63
CA THR A 1014 49.19 -17.18 -2.45
C THR A 1014 49.26 -16.46 -1.11
N ILE A 1015 50.48 -16.30 -0.59
CA ILE A 1015 50.77 -15.46 0.58
C ILE A 1015 51.48 -14.22 0.06
N GLU A 1016 50.92 -13.05 0.33
CA GLU A 1016 51.46 -11.75 -0.08
C GLU A 1016 51.87 -10.94 1.15
N GLU A 1017 53.05 -10.32 1.09
CA GLU A 1017 53.52 -9.36 2.09
C GLU A 1017 53.01 -7.96 1.73
N LYS A 1018 52.24 -7.32 2.61
CA LYS A 1018 51.80 -5.93 2.45
C LYS A 1018 52.38 -5.03 3.55
N LEU A 1019 53.02 -3.94 3.12
CA LEU A 1019 53.56 -2.89 3.98
C LEU A 1019 52.49 -1.81 4.24
N SER A 1020 52.40 -1.32 5.47
CA SER A 1020 51.50 -0.19 5.78
C SER A 1020 52.01 1.13 5.16
N HIS A 1021 51.14 2.14 5.09
CA HIS A 1021 51.52 3.46 4.58
C HIS A 1021 52.59 4.12 5.45
N GLU A 1022 52.51 3.94 6.77
CA GLU A 1022 53.47 4.41 7.76
C GLU A 1022 54.80 3.70 7.59
N HIS A 1023 54.80 2.38 7.37
CA HIS A 1023 56.02 1.63 7.05
C HIS A 1023 56.70 2.22 5.81
N ARG A 1024 55.95 2.34 4.70
CA ARG A 1024 56.47 2.90 3.43
C ARG A 1024 56.92 4.37 3.55
N ALA A 1025 56.42 5.12 4.53
CA ALA A 1025 56.83 6.51 4.80
C ALA A 1025 58.10 6.60 5.67
N LEU A 1026 58.30 5.64 6.58
CA LEU A 1026 59.44 5.63 7.51
C LEU A 1026 60.67 4.88 6.97
N SER A 1027 60.52 3.81 6.18
CA SER A 1027 61.64 3.01 5.66
C SER A 1027 62.71 3.85 4.93
N PRO A 1028 62.37 4.84 4.07
CA PRO A 1028 63.38 5.65 3.39
C PRO A 1028 64.22 6.49 4.37
N ILE A 1029 63.60 7.01 5.43
CA ILE A 1029 64.28 7.80 6.47
C ILE A 1029 65.16 6.89 7.33
N GLN A 1030 64.67 5.70 7.66
CA GLN A 1030 65.44 4.69 8.35
C GLN A 1030 66.71 4.34 7.56
N GLU A 1031 66.61 4.13 6.24
CA GLU A 1031 67.74 3.82 5.36
C GLU A 1031 68.73 4.99 5.25
N GLU A 1032 68.23 6.23 5.13
CA GLU A 1032 69.06 7.44 5.10
C GLU A 1032 69.89 7.62 6.38
N ILE A 1033 69.27 7.44 7.55
CA ILE A 1033 69.95 7.50 8.84
C ILE A 1033 70.96 6.35 8.98
N LYS A 1034 70.62 5.13 8.54
CA LYS A 1034 71.56 3.99 8.52
C LYS A 1034 72.80 4.33 7.70
N ASN A 1035 72.62 4.83 6.48
CA ASN A 1035 73.72 5.20 5.59
C ASN A 1035 74.59 6.31 6.18
N THR A 1036 73.97 7.29 6.85
CA THR A 1036 74.68 8.36 7.56
C THR A 1036 75.55 7.80 8.69
N ILE A 1037 75.02 6.89 9.51
CA ILE A 1037 75.78 6.25 10.59
C ILE A 1037 76.93 5.40 10.03
N LEU A 1038 76.66 4.58 9.01
CA LEU A 1038 77.66 3.71 8.38
C LEU A 1038 78.78 4.47 7.64
N SER A 1039 78.55 5.72 7.26
CA SER A 1039 79.62 6.58 6.74
C SER A 1039 80.67 6.96 7.80
N THR A 1040 80.34 6.81 9.08
CA THR A 1040 81.17 7.23 10.23
C THR A 1040 81.61 6.08 11.14
N MET A 1041 81.05 4.88 10.99
CA MET A 1041 81.47 3.67 11.72
C MET A 1041 81.23 2.37 10.95
N PRO A 1042 81.99 1.29 11.22
CA PRO A 1042 81.74 -0.03 10.63
C PRO A 1042 80.40 -0.64 11.06
N GLU A 1043 79.78 -1.42 10.16
CA GLU A 1043 78.46 -2.04 10.38
C GLU A 1043 78.40 -2.96 11.62
N ASP A 1044 79.47 -3.71 11.90
CA ASP A 1044 79.54 -4.59 13.07
C ASP A 1044 79.41 -3.81 14.39
N LYS A 1045 80.07 -2.64 14.47
CA LYS A 1045 80.03 -1.77 15.65
C LYS A 1045 78.67 -1.08 15.79
N PHE A 1046 78.07 -0.67 14.67
CA PHE A 1046 76.72 -0.13 14.65
C PHE A 1046 75.71 -1.15 15.17
N ASN A 1047 75.76 -2.40 14.68
CA ASN A 1047 74.84 -3.46 15.10
C ASN A 1047 74.98 -3.81 16.59
N GLU A 1048 76.21 -3.80 17.13
CA GLU A 1048 76.45 -4.00 18.57
C GLU A 1048 75.80 -2.89 19.41
N GLN A 1049 76.01 -1.62 19.03
CA GLN A 1049 75.44 -0.47 19.73
C GLN A 1049 73.92 -0.39 19.58
N LEU A 1050 73.38 -0.66 18.39
CA LEU A 1050 71.96 -0.71 18.13
C LEU A 1050 71.29 -1.75 19.02
N LYS A 1051 71.87 -2.94 19.17
CA LYS A 1051 71.34 -3.99 20.04
C LYS A 1051 71.30 -3.56 21.51
N GLU A 1052 72.29 -2.81 21.99
CA GLU A 1052 72.27 -2.27 23.35
C GLU A 1052 71.18 -1.21 23.53
N VAL A 1053 71.07 -0.28 22.58
CA VAL A 1053 70.13 0.84 22.60
C VAL A 1053 68.67 0.36 22.44
N SER A 1054 68.40 -0.60 21.56
CA SER A 1054 67.06 -1.16 21.34
C SER A 1054 66.48 -1.85 22.58
N ASN A 1055 67.33 -2.43 23.45
CA ASN A 1055 66.89 -3.03 24.72
C ASN A 1055 66.60 -1.99 25.81
N LYS A 1056 67.02 -0.74 25.63
CA LYS A 1056 66.89 0.37 26.59
C LYS A 1056 66.08 1.53 26.01
N ILE A 1057 65.20 1.24 25.06
CA ILE A 1057 64.42 2.24 24.32
C ILE A 1057 63.66 3.20 25.26
N ASP A 1058 63.19 2.74 26.42
CA ASP A 1058 62.48 3.55 27.45
C ASP A 1058 63.37 4.55 28.21
N GLU A 1059 64.69 4.38 28.17
CA GLU A 1059 65.61 5.29 28.87
C GLU A 1059 65.65 6.66 28.20
N PHE A 1060 65.61 6.71 26.85
CA PHE A 1060 65.75 7.92 26.05
C PHE A 1060 64.47 8.33 25.30
N SER A 1061 63.36 7.62 25.51
CA SER A 1061 62.07 7.95 24.90
C SER A 1061 60.91 7.52 25.80
N VAL A 1062 59.72 8.13 25.66
CA VAL A 1062 58.67 8.02 26.70
C VAL A 1062 57.46 7.14 26.33
N MET A 1063 57.11 6.87 25.06
CA MET A 1063 55.88 6.09 24.72
C MET A 1063 56.02 5.12 23.53
N VAL A 1064 56.13 3.79 23.61
CA VAL A 1064 56.28 2.91 22.39
C VAL A 1064 55.14 1.91 22.52
N GLY A 1065 54.42 1.69 21.42
CA GLY A 1065 52.98 1.53 21.46
C GLY A 1065 52.36 2.92 21.50
N ASP A 1066 51.37 3.17 20.64
CA ASP A 1066 50.55 4.38 20.52
C ASP A 1066 51.24 5.76 20.83
N ARG A 1067 52.55 5.86 20.49
CA ARG A 1067 53.30 6.96 19.80
C ARG A 1067 54.29 7.87 20.58
N ARG A 1068 55.58 7.50 20.58
CA ARG A 1068 56.80 8.06 21.27
C ARG A 1068 57.09 9.53 20.97
N ILE A 1069 57.73 10.17 21.97
CA ILE A 1069 58.56 11.37 21.85
C ILE A 1069 59.98 11.06 22.40
N PHE A 1070 61.03 11.54 21.72
CA PHE A 1070 62.43 11.52 22.16
C PHE A 1070 62.60 12.40 23.41
N LYS A 1071 63.27 11.91 24.46
CA LYS A 1071 63.65 12.77 25.60
C LYS A 1071 64.76 13.70 25.10
N GLY A 1072 64.43 14.97 24.88
CA GLY A 1072 65.34 15.99 24.33
C GLY A 1072 66.73 16.01 24.97
#